data_AF-A0A355D7W1-F1
#
_entry.id   AF-A0A355D7W1-F1
#
_cell.length_a   1.000
_cell.length_b   1.000
_cell.length_c   1.000
_cell.angle_alpha   90.00
_cell.angle_beta   90.00
_cell.angle_gamma   90.00
#
_symmetry.space_group_name_H-M   'P 1'
#
loop_
_entity.id
_entity.type
_entity.pdbx_description
1 polymer ?
#
loop_
_entity_poly.entity_id
_entity_poly.type
_entity_poly.pdbx_seq_one_letter_code
_entity_poly.pdbx_strand_id
1 'polypeptide(L)'
;MRKFKLLCVTLIFLIITNIAMTMIAFSDTDSKIIKVGYYDYPSFIEKDKDGLFSGYGVEYLEEISKYTNWNYEYVYYTWPELLDKLSKGEIDLLCGAQYTEDRSKIYDYVEYSNGIELTTMYVSSKNNSVFYEDFEAFNGLKIGFLKESFQNTVFEGYAKQNNFSYEKVYYDFEEEMIADMELGNVDAIVLGSISNQNSGRLVAKCDIHPFYYITQKGNNDITNELNEALRKIKLDDLNFDMKLREKYYGNSILNQQSLLTPREVDFIKRKPVLKVAYKDYLSPIEYRNSKGDFSGIVRDMLEEISRKIGIEFEYVQVKNTEEAIKLMANGKVDLIASESSIEKNTHSRDIILTNPYISLPLVIVGKGEEYIKTENVDIAIPNDMKINKEAFKNKFGQYNIEYYNDYISCINAVKSGKVDITVLDSYTANIAISSIKDNNLKSMNIGNLSYNISIGVNPNIDSLVIPILNKAINVIDEKTRVDIIMKNVVQESIPINLKVVLVKYRLEIIIFISLLVIISLLIFFYVKQRRTKYYEKMAFTDPLTGLWNANKFKVRAKKILETNKGKSYALIYSDIDKFKFINDNLGYEEGDKIICAISNKLYNSMGENEIFARVSADNFLILVEYTNKKELIDRLTKFENIFRQLEKVFAKNYRLIVVSGIYIFNSNDIEVEDIINKANIARKSVKGSHTNKIAFYDKCFENKIIEELEIENKMYKALINREYKVYYQPKYDLNTEKIVGAEALVRWQDPEKGLIPPVKFIPLFEKNGFIVNLDMYVYKSVLQCLRERLDNGESVVPISLNVSRFHVNNPNIVKDINELVKSYNIDPKLVEFELTESAFMKNADRLIEKMIGLKKVGFKISVDDFGSGFSSLNLLKEFPANT
;
A
#
# COMPACT_ATOMS: atom_id res chain seq x y z
N MET A 1 24.31 -22.43 3.08
CA MET A 1 24.89 -21.41 2.17
C MET A 1 25.80 -21.98 1.07
N ARG A 2 26.70 -22.94 1.32
CA ARG A 2 27.61 -23.48 0.28
C ARG A 2 26.92 -24.22 -0.88
N LYS A 3 25.85 -24.98 -0.62
CA LYS A 3 25.11 -25.71 -1.68
C LYS A 3 24.31 -24.81 -2.63
N PHE A 4 23.86 -23.64 -2.16
CA PHE A 4 23.11 -22.68 -2.97
C PHE A 4 24.02 -21.92 -3.94
N LYS A 5 25.24 -21.57 -3.50
CA LYS A 5 26.26 -20.96 -4.37
C LYS A 5 26.71 -21.90 -5.49
N LEU A 6 26.84 -23.20 -5.22
CA LEU A 6 27.25 -24.17 -6.24
C LEU A 6 26.17 -24.31 -7.33
N LEU A 7 24.89 -24.35 -6.94
CA LEU A 7 23.75 -24.43 -7.85
C LEU A 7 23.62 -23.18 -8.74
N CYS A 8 23.85 -21.98 -8.18
CA CYS A 8 23.84 -20.73 -8.97
C CYS A 8 25.00 -20.67 -9.96
N VAL A 9 26.19 -21.18 -9.60
CA VAL A 9 27.35 -21.20 -10.51
C VAL A 9 27.14 -22.19 -11.66
N THR A 10 26.54 -23.36 -11.42
CA THR A 10 26.19 -24.29 -12.51
C THR A 10 25.09 -23.75 -13.41
N LEU A 11 24.09 -23.06 -12.87
CA LEU A 11 23.03 -22.40 -13.66
C LEU A 11 23.59 -21.26 -14.53
N ILE A 12 24.50 -20.44 -14.00
CA ILE A 12 25.16 -19.38 -14.76
C ILE A 12 26.08 -19.98 -15.84
N PHE A 13 26.78 -21.08 -15.55
CA PHE A 13 27.60 -21.77 -16.55
C PHE A 13 26.76 -22.38 -17.68
N LEU A 14 25.59 -22.95 -17.37
CA LEU A 14 24.63 -23.50 -18.35
C LEU A 14 23.94 -22.42 -19.20
N ILE A 15 23.75 -21.22 -18.65
CA ILE A 15 23.20 -20.07 -19.38
C ILE A 15 24.28 -19.48 -20.30
N ILE A 16 25.53 -19.37 -19.84
CA ILE A 16 26.65 -18.87 -20.65
C ILE A 16 27.00 -19.86 -21.78
N THR A 17 26.91 -21.17 -21.57
CA THR A 17 27.14 -22.15 -22.64
C THR A 17 26.00 -22.19 -23.66
N ASN A 18 24.76 -21.90 -23.28
CA ASN A 18 23.64 -21.75 -24.23
C ASN A 18 23.70 -20.45 -25.03
N ILE A 19 24.19 -19.36 -24.43
CA ILE A 19 24.42 -18.08 -25.13
C ILE A 19 25.64 -18.17 -26.06
N ALA A 20 26.66 -18.97 -25.72
CA ALA A 20 27.82 -19.20 -26.58
C ALA A 20 27.54 -20.17 -27.76
N MET A 21 26.61 -21.12 -27.61
CA MET A 21 26.20 -22.03 -28.69
C MET A 21 25.24 -21.41 -29.71
N THR A 22 24.68 -20.23 -29.41
CA THR A 22 23.84 -19.47 -30.36
C THR A 22 24.62 -18.41 -31.15
N MET A 23 25.93 -18.22 -30.90
CA MET A 23 26.79 -17.25 -31.61
C MET A 23 27.91 -17.87 -32.46
N ILE A 24 27.90 -19.18 -32.70
CA ILE A 24 28.87 -19.81 -33.62
C ILE A 24 28.12 -20.69 -34.62
N ALA A 25 27.39 -20.03 -35.52
CA ALA A 25 26.93 -20.59 -36.78
C ALA A 25 26.59 -19.46 -37.76
N PHE A 26 27.56 -18.58 -38.03
CA PHE A 26 27.58 -17.83 -39.28
C PHE A 26 28.99 -17.98 -39.85
N SER A 27 29.13 -18.95 -40.74
CA SER A 27 30.21 -18.91 -41.71
C SER A 27 29.98 -17.69 -42.59
N ASP A 28 30.99 -16.82 -42.70
CA ASP A 28 31.13 -15.89 -43.82
C ASP A 28 31.03 -16.72 -45.11
N THR A 29 29.83 -16.77 -45.65
CA THR A 29 29.55 -17.17 -47.02
C THR A 29 29.26 -15.85 -47.71
N ASP A 30 30.02 -15.55 -48.77
CA ASP A 30 29.84 -14.33 -49.56
C ASP A 30 28.36 -14.21 -49.98
N SER A 31 27.60 -13.40 -49.25
CA SER A 31 26.19 -13.17 -49.52
C SER A 31 26.05 -12.33 -50.78
N LYS A 32 25.29 -12.83 -51.75
CA LYS A 32 25.01 -12.12 -53.00
C LYS A 32 24.09 -10.94 -52.69
N ILE A 33 24.53 -9.72 -53.04
CA ILE A 33 23.70 -8.51 -52.92
C ILE A 33 22.81 -8.42 -54.15
N ILE A 34 21.50 -8.36 -53.94
CA ILE A 34 20.47 -8.23 -54.97
C ILE A 34 19.86 -6.83 -54.88
N LYS A 35 19.92 -6.07 -55.96
CA LYS A 35 19.31 -4.75 -56.06
C LYS A 35 17.84 -4.88 -56.38
N VAL A 36 16.99 -4.59 -55.39
CA VAL A 36 15.54 -4.68 -55.51
C VAL A 36 14.97 -3.29 -55.76
N GLY A 37 14.38 -3.10 -56.94
CA GLY A 37 13.65 -1.88 -57.22
C GLY A 37 12.33 -1.83 -56.45
N TYR A 38 12.01 -0.70 -55.85
CA TYR A 38 10.72 -0.44 -55.21
C TYR A 38 10.24 0.98 -55.51
N TYR A 39 8.94 1.18 -55.42
CA TYR A 39 8.25 2.45 -55.60
C TYR A 39 7.31 2.65 -54.42
N ASP A 40 6.69 3.83 -54.29
CA ASP A 40 5.73 4.09 -53.21
C ASP A 40 4.50 3.20 -53.39
N TYR A 41 4.50 2.09 -52.67
CA TYR A 41 3.41 1.14 -52.59
C TYR A 41 3.21 0.75 -51.12
N PRO A 42 2.39 1.54 -50.39
CA PRO A 42 2.24 1.39 -48.93
C PRO A 42 1.91 -0.03 -48.52
N SER A 43 2.47 -0.49 -47.40
CA SER A 43 2.31 -1.85 -46.87
C SER A 43 2.86 -3.00 -47.75
N PHE A 44 3.41 -2.71 -48.93
CA PHE A 44 4.09 -3.69 -49.78
C PHE A 44 5.60 -3.66 -49.59
N ILE A 45 6.28 -2.59 -50.01
CA ILE A 45 7.67 -2.30 -49.63
C ILE A 45 7.69 -0.84 -49.22
N GLU A 46 7.74 -0.60 -47.92
CA GLU A 46 7.75 0.74 -47.34
C GLU A 46 9.00 0.96 -46.50
N LYS A 47 9.51 2.19 -46.54
CA LYS A 47 10.65 2.61 -45.74
C LYS A 47 10.16 3.52 -44.63
N ASP A 48 10.41 3.13 -43.38
CA ASP A 48 10.04 3.94 -42.22
C ASP A 48 10.99 5.14 -42.01
N LYS A 49 10.69 5.96 -40.99
CA LYS A 49 11.47 7.16 -40.65
C LYS A 49 12.90 6.85 -40.18
N ASP A 50 13.11 5.65 -39.65
CA ASP A 50 14.42 5.17 -39.18
C ASP A 50 15.22 4.50 -40.31
N GLY A 51 14.63 4.41 -41.50
CA GLY A 51 15.23 3.87 -42.71
C GLY A 51 15.14 2.36 -42.83
N LEU A 52 14.34 1.70 -42.00
CA LEU A 52 14.07 0.27 -42.05
C LEU A 52 12.98 -0.03 -43.07
N PHE A 53 13.14 -1.13 -43.79
CA PHE A 53 12.17 -1.60 -44.76
C PHE A 53 11.20 -2.58 -44.11
N SER A 54 9.92 -2.46 -44.43
CA SER A 54 8.87 -3.39 -43.99
C SER A 54 7.78 -3.52 -45.05
N GLY A 55 6.86 -4.47 -44.85
CA GLY A 55 5.73 -4.70 -45.75
C GLY A 55 5.69 -6.12 -46.31
N TYR A 56 4.61 -6.43 -47.02
CA TYR A 56 4.38 -7.73 -47.63
C TYR A 56 5.54 -8.21 -48.51
N GLY A 57 6.04 -7.33 -49.39
CA GLY A 57 7.16 -7.63 -50.28
C GLY A 57 8.47 -7.84 -49.53
N VAL A 58 8.71 -7.10 -48.44
CA VAL A 58 9.92 -7.24 -47.61
C VAL A 58 9.94 -8.57 -46.88
N GLU A 59 8.85 -8.95 -46.20
CA GLU A 59 8.78 -10.24 -45.50
C GLU A 59 8.85 -11.43 -46.45
N TYR A 60 8.32 -11.29 -47.67
CA TYR A 60 8.48 -12.30 -48.71
C TYR A 60 9.95 -12.43 -49.14
N LEU A 61 10.65 -11.31 -49.36
CA LEU A 61 12.08 -11.31 -49.67
C LEU A 61 12.93 -11.88 -48.52
N GLU A 62 12.59 -11.59 -47.27
CA GLU A 62 13.21 -12.21 -46.09
C GLU A 62 12.98 -13.72 -46.01
N GLU A 63 11.82 -14.21 -46.44
CA GLU A 63 11.60 -15.65 -46.56
C GLU A 63 12.46 -16.25 -47.67
N ILE A 64 12.57 -15.57 -48.83
CA ILE A 64 13.43 -15.99 -49.95
C ILE A 64 14.91 -16.04 -49.52
N SER A 65 15.39 -15.11 -48.68
CA SER A 65 16.78 -15.08 -48.25
C SER A 65 17.17 -16.30 -47.40
N LYS A 66 16.22 -16.93 -46.70
CA LYS A 66 16.48 -18.18 -45.96
C LYS A 66 16.85 -19.36 -46.87
N TYR A 67 16.42 -19.33 -48.12
CA TYR A 67 16.68 -20.39 -49.11
C TYR A 67 17.81 -20.04 -50.09
N THR A 68 18.14 -18.75 -50.24
CA THR A 68 19.10 -18.24 -51.23
C THR A 68 20.36 -17.63 -50.62
N ASN A 69 20.33 -17.25 -49.35
CA ASN A 69 21.37 -16.47 -48.67
C ASN A 69 21.64 -15.10 -49.32
N TRP A 70 20.61 -14.50 -49.94
CA TRP A 70 20.68 -13.17 -50.54
C TRP A 70 20.57 -12.05 -49.50
N ASN A 71 21.28 -10.95 -49.78
CA ASN A 71 21.10 -9.66 -49.12
C ASN A 71 20.47 -8.67 -50.10
N TYR A 72 19.62 -7.77 -49.61
CA TYR A 72 18.86 -6.87 -50.47
C TYR A 72 19.30 -5.41 -50.33
N GLU A 73 19.53 -4.77 -51.47
CA GLU A 73 19.72 -3.32 -51.59
C GLU A 73 18.49 -2.72 -52.28
N TYR A 74 17.75 -1.87 -51.58
CA TYR A 74 16.50 -1.31 -52.10
C TYR A 74 16.74 -0.01 -52.87
N VAL A 75 16.22 0.05 -54.10
CA VAL A 75 16.43 1.16 -55.05
C VAL A 75 15.09 1.81 -55.40
N TYR A 76 14.91 3.08 -55.02
CA TYR A 76 13.64 3.80 -55.16
C TYR A 76 13.55 4.62 -56.45
N TYR A 77 12.53 4.37 -57.29
CA TYR A 77 12.16 5.17 -58.47
C TYR A 77 10.67 4.99 -58.81
N THR A 78 10.14 5.76 -59.76
CA THR A 78 8.78 5.51 -60.29
C THR A 78 8.71 4.17 -61.05
N TRP A 79 7.53 3.58 -61.16
CA TRP A 79 7.36 2.28 -61.84
C TRP A 79 7.92 2.25 -63.28
N PRO A 80 7.68 3.26 -64.14
CA PRO A 80 8.28 3.28 -65.48
C PRO A 80 9.82 3.36 -65.47
N GLU A 81 10.40 4.15 -64.56
CA GLU A 81 11.86 4.26 -64.40
C GLU A 81 12.48 2.96 -63.90
N LEU A 82 11.79 2.26 -62.99
CA LEU A 82 12.22 0.95 -62.48
C LEU A 82 12.26 -0.11 -63.59
N LEU A 83 11.25 -0.14 -64.46
CA LEU A 83 11.22 -1.03 -65.62
C LEU A 83 12.42 -0.75 -66.55
N ASP A 84 12.69 0.52 -66.87
CA ASP A 84 13.85 0.92 -67.68
C ASP A 84 15.17 0.48 -67.03
N LYS A 85 15.34 0.72 -65.73
CA LYS A 85 16.53 0.29 -64.96
C LYS A 85 16.73 -1.21 -64.93
N LEU A 86 15.66 -1.99 -64.77
CA LEU A 86 15.72 -3.45 -64.83
C LEU A 86 16.16 -3.93 -66.22
N SER A 87 15.67 -3.28 -67.28
CA SER A 87 16.05 -3.64 -68.67
C SER A 87 17.54 -3.42 -68.94
N LYS A 88 18.13 -2.38 -68.32
CA LYS A 88 19.55 -2.02 -68.39
C LYS A 88 20.44 -2.81 -67.43
N GLY A 89 19.87 -3.60 -66.53
CA GLY A 89 20.60 -4.34 -65.50
C GLY A 89 21.15 -3.45 -64.38
N GLU A 90 20.58 -2.25 -64.18
CA GLU A 90 20.96 -1.36 -63.07
C GLU A 90 20.38 -1.83 -61.73
N ILE A 91 19.28 -2.58 -61.79
CA ILE A 91 18.66 -3.33 -60.69
C ILE A 91 18.45 -4.78 -61.14
N ASP A 92 18.37 -5.69 -60.18
CA ASP A 92 18.33 -7.14 -60.42
C ASP A 92 16.90 -7.70 -60.42
N LEU A 93 16.02 -7.09 -59.62
CA LEU A 93 14.72 -7.66 -59.28
C LEU A 93 13.67 -6.55 -59.11
N LEU A 94 12.48 -6.78 -59.64
CA LEU A 94 11.26 -6.03 -59.28
C LEU A 94 10.21 -6.96 -58.71
N CYS A 95 9.45 -6.46 -57.74
CA CYS A 95 8.36 -7.17 -57.08
C CYS A 95 7.01 -6.53 -57.45
N GLY A 96 5.93 -7.31 -57.41
CA GLY A 96 4.57 -6.79 -57.61
C GLY A 96 4.17 -6.61 -59.08
N ALA A 97 4.83 -7.29 -60.02
CA ALA A 97 4.54 -7.15 -61.44
C ALA A 97 3.43 -8.11 -61.90
N GLN A 98 2.30 -7.59 -62.37
CA GLN A 98 1.26 -8.41 -63.03
C GLN A 98 1.71 -8.81 -64.44
N TYR A 99 1.35 -10.03 -64.86
CA TYR A 99 1.74 -10.55 -66.17
C TYR A 99 1.08 -9.79 -67.33
N THR A 100 1.89 -9.40 -68.33
CA THR A 100 1.40 -8.93 -69.64
C THR A 100 2.27 -9.53 -70.74
N GLU A 101 1.66 -9.81 -71.89
CA GLU A 101 2.38 -10.40 -73.03
C GLU A 101 3.54 -9.49 -73.47
N ASP A 102 3.31 -8.17 -73.51
CA ASP A 102 4.33 -7.20 -73.92
C ASP A 102 5.48 -7.09 -72.92
N ARG A 103 5.21 -7.13 -71.60
CA ARG A 103 6.27 -7.14 -70.59
C ARG A 103 7.07 -8.46 -70.64
N SER A 104 6.42 -9.59 -70.93
CA SER A 104 7.10 -10.89 -71.04
C SER A 104 8.12 -10.98 -72.20
N LYS A 105 7.97 -10.11 -73.22
CA LYS A 105 8.94 -9.98 -74.32
C LYS A 105 10.23 -9.28 -73.89
N ILE A 106 10.17 -8.47 -72.83
CA ILE A 106 11.25 -7.58 -72.36
C ILE A 106 11.88 -8.06 -71.05
N TYR A 107 11.14 -8.78 -70.21
CA TYR A 107 11.58 -9.27 -68.90
C TYR A 107 11.25 -10.75 -68.72
N ASP A 108 11.93 -11.41 -67.80
CA ASP A 108 11.58 -12.77 -67.39
C ASP A 108 10.72 -12.73 -66.12
N TYR A 109 9.64 -13.51 -66.15
CA TYR A 109 8.77 -13.73 -65.00
C TYR A 109 9.19 -15.00 -64.29
N VAL A 110 9.16 -14.96 -62.96
CA VAL A 110 9.25 -16.18 -62.16
C VAL A 110 8.01 -17.05 -62.33
N GLU A 111 8.16 -18.35 -62.16
CA GLU A 111 7.09 -19.34 -62.39
C GLU A 111 5.96 -19.23 -61.36
N TYR A 112 6.31 -18.88 -60.13
CA TYR A 112 5.39 -18.87 -59.00
C TYR A 112 4.99 -17.42 -58.67
N SER A 113 3.69 -17.13 -58.69
CA SER A 113 3.18 -15.84 -58.21
C SER A 113 3.45 -15.69 -56.72
N ASN A 114 3.77 -14.47 -56.30
CA ASN A 114 3.99 -14.14 -54.89
C ASN A 114 2.80 -13.39 -54.27
N GLY A 115 1.64 -13.42 -54.93
CA GLY A 115 0.36 -13.02 -54.38
C GLY A 115 -0.66 -12.70 -55.47
N ILE A 116 -1.83 -12.21 -55.05
CA ILE A 116 -2.89 -11.74 -55.94
C ILE A 116 -3.33 -10.34 -55.54
N GLU A 117 -3.79 -9.59 -56.54
CA GLU A 117 -4.27 -8.23 -56.38
C GLU A 117 -5.56 -8.03 -57.18
N LEU A 118 -6.49 -7.24 -56.64
CA LEU A 118 -7.72 -6.85 -57.32
C LEU A 118 -7.57 -5.44 -57.90
N THR A 119 -8.13 -5.21 -59.08
CA THR A 119 -8.34 -3.84 -59.59
C THR A 119 -9.61 -3.26 -58.96
N THR A 120 -9.50 -2.08 -58.37
CA THR A 120 -10.55 -1.47 -57.55
C THR A 120 -10.79 -0.01 -57.91
N MET A 121 -12.01 0.45 -57.72
CA MET A 121 -12.40 1.85 -57.95
C MET A 121 -12.94 2.46 -56.65
N TYR A 122 -12.43 3.63 -56.30
CA TYR A 122 -12.80 4.38 -55.10
C TYR A 122 -13.36 5.76 -55.48
N VAL A 123 -14.28 6.26 -54.66
CA VAL A 123 -14.72 7.67 -54.63
C VAL A 123 -14.35 8.28 -53.29
N SER A 124 -14.35 9.61 -53.14
CA SER A 124 -14.15 10.23 -51.81
C SER A 124 -15.18 9.70 -50.80
N SER A 125 -14.78 9.54 -49.54
CA SER A 125 -15.67 9.11 -48.45
C SER A 125 -16.86 10.05 -48.23
N LYS A 126 -16.80 11.29 -48.75
CA LYS A 126 -17.90 12.27 -48.73
C LYS A 126 -18.90 12.09 -49.86
N ASN A 127 -18.54 11.34 -50.91
CA ASN A 127 -19.41 11.08 -52.05
C ASN A 127 -20.42 9.97 -51.71
N ASN A 128 -21.69 10.37 -51.58
CA ASN A 128 -22.81 9.46 -51.28
C ASN A 128 -23.72 9.20 -52.50
N SER A 129 -23.35 9.68 -53.69
CA SER A 129 -24.17 9.56 -54.90
C SER A 129 -23.80 8.37 -55.78
N VAL A 130 -22.60 7.80 -55.63
CA VAL A 130 -22.10 6.72 -56.49
C VAL A 130 -22.11 5.38 -55.75
N PHE A 131 -23.09 4.50 -55.94
CA PHE A 131 -23.15 3.23 -55.19
C PHE A 131 -22.24 2.15 -55.77
N TYR A 132 -22.13 1.02 -55.05
CA TYR A 132 -21.33 -0.11 -55.53
C TYR A 132 -21.97 -0.71 -56.79
N GLU A 133 -21.18 -0.83 -57.85
CA GLU A 133 -21.62 -1.31 -59.18
C GLU A 133 -22.81 -0.51 -59.76
N ASP A 134 -22.86 0.79 -59.48
CA ASP A 134 -23.82 1.72 -60.08
C ASP A 134 -23.33 2.23 -61.45
N PHE A 135 -23.35 1.35 -62.45
CA PHE A 135 -22.80 1.64 -63.78
C PHE A 135 -23.47 2.83 -64.48
N GLU A 136 -24.73 3.13 -64.15
CA GLU A 136 -25.40 4.34 -64.66
C GLU A 136 -24.75 5.60 -64.08
N ALA A 137 -24.55 5.64 -62.77
CA ALA A 137 -23.87 6.74 -62.07
C ALA A 137 -22.37 6.86 -62.44
N PHE A 138 -21.77 5.81 -63.00
CA PHE A 138 -20.38 5.86 -63.47
C PHE A 138 -20.22 6.64 -64.78
N ASN A 139 -21.30 6.89 -65.51
CA ASN A 139 -21.21 7.60 -66.79
C ASN A 139 -20.78 9.05 -66.64
N GLY A 140 -19.72 9.42 -67.37
CA GLY A 140 -19.20 10.77 -67.41
C GLY A 140 -18.37 11.17 -66.20
N LEU A 141 -18.10 10.26 -65.25
CA LEU A 141 -17.21 10.54 -64.14
C LEU A 141 -15.80 10.85 -64.63
N LYS A 142 -15.13 11.80 -63.97
CA LYS A 142 -13.72 12.08 -64.15
C LYS A 142 -12.91 11.18 -63.23
N ILE A 143 -12.20 10.22 -63.81
CA ILE A 143 -11.53 9.15 -63.08
C ILE A 143 -10.01 9.31 -63.19
N GLY A 144 -9.34 9.32 -62.04
CA GLY A 144 -7.88 9.30 -61.91
C GLY A 144 -7.28 7.91 -62.14
N PHE A 145 -6.17 7.87 -62.87
CA PHE A 145 -5.37 6.67 -63.16
C PHE A 145 -3.89 6.95 -62.99
N LEU A 146 -3.13 5.97 -62.52
CA LEU A 146 -1.67 6.02 -62.57
C LEU A 146 -1.17 5.75 -63.99
N LYS A 147 -0.18 6.52 -64.48
CA LYS A 147 0.40 6.27 -65.81
C LYS A 147 1.00 4.87 -65.90
N GLU A 148 0.76 4.20 -67.03
CA GLU A 148 1.28 2.86 -67.34
C GLU A 148 0.92 1.74 -66.34
N SER A 149 -0.04 1.99 -65.45
CA SER A 149 -0.54 1.00 -64.51
C SER A 149 -1.31 -0.11 -65.23
N PHE A 150 -1.09 -1.36 -64.77
CA PHE A 150 -1.81 -2.54 -65.25
C PHE A 150 -3.32 -2.43 -65.01
N GLN A 151 -3.72 -1.78 -63.90
CA GLN A 151 -5.11 -1.59 -63.52
C GLN A 151 -5.89 -0.79 -64.58
N ASN A 152 -5.24 0.08 -65.36
CA ASN A 152 -5.89 0.87 -66.41
C ASN A 152 -6.51 -0.02 -67.49
N THR A 153 -5.75 -1.01 -67.97
CA THR A 153 -6.21 -1.95 -69.01
C THR A 153 -7.34 -2.83 -68.50
N VAL A 154 -7.23 -3.30 -67.25
CA VAL A 154 -8.27 -4.09 -66.59
C VAL A 154 -9.56 -3.29 -66.45
N PHE A 155 -9.46 -2.05 -65.98
CA PHE A 155 -10.61 -1.16 -65.80
C PHE A 155 -11.26 -0.76 -67.13
N GLU A 156 -10.48 -0.56 -68.20
CA GLU A 156 -11.02 -0.37 -69.54
C GLU A 156 -11.83 -1.56 -70.04
N GLY A 157 -11.35 -2.79 -69.79
CA GLY A 157 -12.09 -4.01 -70.08
C GLY A 157 -13.39 -4.09 -69.28
N TYR A 158 -13.33 -3.80 -67.98
CA TYR A 158 -14.48 -3.78 -67.08
C TYR A 158 -15.54 -2.76 -67.49
N ALA A 159 -15.13 -1.55 -67.90
CA ALA A 159 -16.05 -0.53 -68.38
C ALA A 159 -16.75 -0.91 -69.69
N LYS A 160 -16.03 -1.55 -70.62
CA LYS A 160 -16.63 -2.08 -71.86
C LYS A 160 -17.62 -3.21 -71.58
N GLN A 161 -17.29 -4.13 -70.67
CA GLN A 161 -18.17 -5.23 -70.29
C GLN A 161 -19.47 -4.75 -69.65
N ASN A 162 -19.41 -3.67 -68.87
CA ASN A 162 -20.56 -3.12 -68.13
C ASN A 162 -21.19 -1.88 -68.80
N ASN A 163 -20.78 -1.54 -70.02
CA ASN A 163 -21.36 -0.48 -70.86
C ASN A 163 -21.44 0.91 -70.20
N PHE A 164 -20.36 1.39 -69.57
CA PHE A 164 -20.26 2.78 -69.08
C PHE A 164 -19.05 3.53 -69.65
N SER A 165 -19.12 4.86 -69.64
CA SER A 165 -18.09 5.77 -70.18
C SER A 165 -17.59 6.75 -69.11
N TYR A 166 -16.35 7.23 -69.23
CA TYR A 166 -15.71 8.10 -68.24
C TYR A 166 -14.63 8.98 -68.87
N GLU A 167 -14.28 10.08 -68.21
CA GLU A 167 -13.14 10.94 -68.55
C GLU A 167 -11.89 10.47 -67.79
N LYS A 168 -10.73 10.44 -68.45
CA LYS A 168 -9.46 9.97 -67.87
C LYS A 168 -8.59 11.13 -67.43
N VAL A 169 -8.02 11.03 -66.23
CA VAL A 169 -6.97 11.91 -65.73
C VAL A 169 -5.79 11.05 -65.29
N TYR A 170 -4.59 11.38 -65.74
CA TYR A 170 -3.39 10.59 -65.46
C TYR A 170 -2.49 11.29 -64.44
N TYR A 171 -1.99 10.50 -63.48
CA TYR A 171 -1.10 10.93 -62.41
C TYR A 171 0.21 10.14 -62.45
N ASP A 172 1.30 10.78 -62.03
CA ASP A 172 2.60 10.14 -61.87
C ASP A 172 2.73 9.46 -60.50
N PHE A 173 2.06 9.98 -59.47
CA PHE A 173 2.13 9.50 -58.08
C PHE A 173 0.74 9.21 -57.51
N GLU A 174 0.65 8.16 -56.68
CA GLU A 174 -0.61 7.72 -56.06
C GLU A 174 -1.15 8.77 -55.08
N GLU A 175 -0.28 9.40 -54.29
CA GLU A 175 -0.66 10.39 -53.28
C GLU A 175 -1.33 11.61 -53.91
N GLU A 176 -0.85 12.05 -55.06
CA GLU A 176 -1.43 13.18 -55.81
C GLU A 176 -2.84 12.84 -56.30
N MET A 177 -3.01 11.64 -56.87
CA MET A 177 -4.29 11.15 -57.36
C MET A 177 -5.33 11.02 -56.23
N ILE A 178 -4.92 10.49 -55.08
CA ILE A 178 -5.79 10.38 -53.89
C ILE A 178 -6.16 11.77 -53.35
N ALA A 179 -5.18 12.68 -53.26
CA ALA A 179 -5.44 14.05 -52.79
C ALA A 179 -6.44 14.77 -53.69
N ASP A 180 -6.31 14.64 -55.01
CA ASP A 180 -7.23 15.23 -55.98
C ASP A 180 -8.65 14.67 -55.88
N MET A 181 -8.80 13.37 -55.59
CA MET A 181 -10.11 12.77 -55.33
C MET A 181 -10.76 13.35 -54.07
N GLU A 182 -10.00 13.51 -52.98
CA GLU A 182 -10.53 14.04 -51.72
C GLU A 182 -10.83 15.55 -51.78
N LEU A 183 -10.13 16.28 -52.67
CA LEU A 183 -10.43 17.68 -52.99
C LEU A 183 -11.60 17.83 -53.99
N GLY A 184 -12.01 16.75 -54.65
CA GLY A 184 -13.09 16.74 -55.65
C GLY A 184 -12.66 17.24 -57.05
N ASN A 185 -11.35 17.23 -57.35
CA ASN A 185 -10.81 17.55 -58.67
C ASN A 185 -11.02 16.41 -59.68
N VAL A 186 -11.14 15.19 -59.17
CA VAL A 186 -11.61 13.97 -59.85
C VAL A 186 -12.70 13.32 -59.00
N ASP A 187 -13.64 12.65 -59.65
CA ASP A 187 -14.79 12.04 -58.98
C ASP A 187 -14.45 10.68 -58.35
N ALA A 188 -13.51 9.96 -58.96
CA ALA A 188 -13.09 8.63 -58.56
C ALA A 188 -11.63 8.36 -58.97
N ILE A 189 -11.06 7.28 -58.41
CA ILE A 189 -9.72 6.80 -58.75
C ILE A 189 -9.72 5.28 -58.93
N VAL A 190 -8.80 4.78 -59.75
CA VAL A 190 -8.60 3.34 -59.97
C VAL A 190 -7.22 2.93 -59.47
N LEU A 191 -7.21 1.91 -58.60
CA LEU A 191 -6.02 1.43 -57.90
C LEU A 191 -6.06 -0.10 -57.73
N GLY A 192 -4.89 -0.67 -57.41
CA GLY A 192 -4.79 -2.05 -56.96
C GLY A 192 -5.33 -2.20 -55.54
N SER A 193 -5.71 -3.41 -55.14
CA SER A 193 -6.21 -3.68 -53.79
C SER A 193 -5.13 -3.66 -52.71
N ILE A 194 -3.86 -3.72 -53.12
CA ILE A 194 -2.72 -3.62 -52.22
C ILE A 194 -2.44 -2.14 -51.92
N SER A 195 -2.62 -1.26 -52.91
CA SER A 195 -2.59 0.18 -52.68
C SER A 195 -3.81 0.68 -51.90
N ASN A 196 -3.55 1.69 -51.06
CA ASN A 196 -4.55 2.48 -50.36
C ASN A 196 -5.58 1.71 -49.51
N GLN A 197 -5.17 1.26 -48.33
CA GLN A 197 -6.04 0.51 -47.42
C GLN A 197 -7.17 1.32 -46.77
N ASN A 198 -7.14 2.66 -46.82
CA ASN A 198 -8.00 3.52 -45.97
C ASN A 198 -8.55 4.81 -46.60
N SER A 199 -8.28 5.13 -47.87
CA SER A 199 -8.75 6.40 -48.48
C SER A 199 -9.94 6.16 -49.40
N GLY A 200 -11.03 6.87 -49.13
CA GLY A 200 -12.25 6.84 -49.93
C GLY A 200 -13.23 5.71 -49.58
N ARG A 201 -14.23 5.54 -50.45
CA ARG A 201 -15.27 4.51 -50.40
C ARG A 201 -15.19 3.66 -51.66
N LEU A 202 -15.11 2.35 -51.50
CA LEU A 202 -15.04 1.39 -52.61
C LEU A 202 -16.39 1.31 -53.34
N VAL A 203 -16.34 1.43 -54.68
CA VAL A 203 -17.52 1.40 -55.56
C VAL A 203 -17.45 0.35 -56.67
N ALA A 204 -16.28 -0.23 -56.97
CA ALA A 204 -16.19 -1.37 -57.88
C ALA A 204 -15.00 -2.29 -57.56
N LYS A 205 -15.21 -3.61 -57.74
CA LYS A 205 -14.15 -4.63 -57.82
C LYS A 205 -14.16 -5.19 -59.23
N CYS A 206 -13.09 -4.96 -60.00
CA CYS A 206 -13.09 -5.17 -61.45
C CYS A 206 -12.64 -6.57 -61.84
N ASP A 207 -11.41 -6.94 -61.50
CA ASP A 207 -10.84 -8.27 -61.77
C ASP A 207 -9.69 -8.58 -60.79
N ILE A 208 -9.30 -9.85 -60.70
CA ILE A 208 -8.25 -10.37 -59.82
C ILE A 208 -7.10 -10.91 -60.67
N HIS A 209 -5.88 -10.42 -60.44
CA HIS A 209 -4.70 -10.87 -61.16
C HIS A 209 -3.55 -11.24 -60.21
N PRO A 210 -2.82 -12.33 -60.51
CA PRO A 210 -1.58 -12.62 -59.82
C PRO A 210 -0.50 -11.59 -60.15
N PHE A 211 0.36 -11.32 -59.18
CA PHE A 211 1.59 -10.58 -59.39
C PHE A 211 2.80 -11.49 -59.11
N TYR A 212 3.91 -11.12 -59.75
CA TYR A 212 5.12 -11.91 -59.82
C TYR A 212 6.33 -11.04 -59.51
N TYR A 213 7.45 -11.71 -59.26
CA TYR A 213 8.75 -11.11 -59.44
C TYR A 213 9.14 -11.11 -60.93
N ILE A 214 9.81 -10.04 -61.36
CA ILE A 214 10.40 -9.97 -62.70
C ILE A 214 11.90 -9.65 -62.61
N THR A 215 12.65 -10.22 -63.52
CA THR A 215 14.10 -10.07 -63.67
C THR A 215 14.44 -9.61 -65.08
N GLN A 216 15.70 -9.21 -65.31
CA GLN A 216 16.18 -8.89 -66.65
C GLN A 216 16.09 -10.13 -67.57
N LYS A 217 15.67 -9.91 -68.82
CA LYS A 217 15.58 -10.99 -69.83
C LYS A 217 16.91 -11.73 -69.97
N GLY A 218 16.85 -13.05 -69.85
CA GLY A 218 18.01 -13.94 -69.98
C GLY A 218 18.89 -14.04 -68.72
N ASN A 219 18.52 -13.39 -67.61
CA ASN A 219 19.23 -13.53 -66.33
C ASN A 219 18.83 -14.83 -65.62
N ASN A 220 19.33 -15.95 -66.14
CA ASN A 220 18.97 -17.29 -65.66
C ASN A 220 19.48 -17.56 -64.24
N ASP A 221 20.56 -16.92 -63.79
CA ASP A 221 21.15 -17.17 -62.48
C ASP A 221 20.22 -16.72 -61.35
N ILE A 222 19.76 -15.46 -61.40
CA ILE A 222 18.83 -14.91 -60.41
C ILE A 222 17.45 -15.57 -60.54
N THR A 223 16.98 -15.76 -61.77
CA THR A 223 15.63 -16.31 -62.03
C THR A 223 15.49 -17.75 -61.54
N ASN A 224 16.50 -18.61 -61.76
CA ASN A 224 16.46 -20.00 -61.32
C ASN A 224 16.56 -20.14 -59.80
N GLU A 225 17.46 -19.39 -59.16
CA GLU A 225 17.59 -19.36 -57.69
C GLU A 225 16.29 -18.90 -57.03
N LEU A 226 15.65 -17.86 -57.59
CA LEU A 226 14.38 -17.34 -57.10
C LEU A 226 13.23 -18.34 -57.31
N ASN A 227 13.13 -18.98 -58.48
CA ASN A 227 12.12 -20.02 -58.74
C ASN A 227 12.25 -21.19 -57.75
N GLU A 228 13.46 -21.66 -57.47
CA GLU A 228 13.69 -22.74 -56.50
C GLU A 228 13.32 -22.33 -55.07
N ALA A 229 13.63 -21.09 -54.66
CA ALA A 229 13.22 -20.57 -53.35
C ALA A 229 11.70 -20.48 -53.22
N LEU A 230 11.01 -19.91 -54.22
CA LEU A 230 9.55 -19.80 -54.25
C LEU A 230 8.88 -21.17 -54.24
N ARG A 231 9.43 -22.15 -54.98
CA ARG A 231 8.95 -23.53 -54.99
C ARG A 231 9.01 -24.15 -53.58
N LYS A 232 10.13 -23.97 -52.87
CA LYS A 232 10.31 -24.50 -51.51
C LYS A 232 9.36 -23.85 -50.51
N ILE A 233 9.23 -22.52 -50.53
CA ILE A 233 8.29 -21.77 -49.67
C ILE A 233 6.87 -22.33 -49.83
N LYS A 234 6.41 -22.51 -51.07
CA LYS A 234 5.05 -23.02 -51.34
C LYS A 234 4.85 -24.49 -50.96
N LEU A 235 5.89 -25.31 -51.02
CA LEU A 235 5.82 -26.71 -50.58
C LEU A 235 5.85 -26.84 -49.06
N ASP A 236 6.60 -25.97 -48.37
CA ASP A 236 6.73 -25.97 -46.91
C ASP A 236 5.49 -25.36 -46.24
N ASP A 237 4.88 -24.33 -46.83
CA ASP A 237 3.63 -23.71 -46.34
C ASP A 237 2.69 -23.33 -47.49
N LEU A 238 1.72 -24.19 -47.77
CA LEU A 238 0.69 -23.98 -48.81
C LEU A 238 -0.16 -22.71 -48.61
N ASN A 239 -0.20 -22.16 -47.39
CA ASN A 239 -1.00 -20.98 -47.06
C ASN A 239 -0.16 -19.72 -46.82
N PHE A 240 1.13 -19.73 -47.17
CA PHE A 240 2.05 -18.61 -46.91
C PHE A 240 1.51 -17.27 -47.46
N ASP A 241 1.15 -17.24 -48.75
CA ASP A 241 0.60 -16.05 -49.42
C ASP A 241 -0.67 -15.54 -48.71
N MET A 242 -1.56 -16.45 -48.29
CA MET A 242 -2.80 -16.10 -47.60
C MET A 242 -2.54 -15.53 -46.21
N LYS A 243 -1.62 -16.11 -45.44
CA LYS A 243 -1.26 -15.64 -44.10
C LYS A 243 -0.64 -14.26 -44.16
N LEU A 244 0.28 -14.04 -45.11
CA LEU A 244 0.93 -12.75 -45.29
C LEU A 244 -0.08 -11.70 -45.77
N ARG A 245 -0.99 -12.09 -46.67
CA ARG A 245 -2.08 -11.21 -47.13
C ARG A 245 -3.02 -10.83 -45.98
N GLU A 246 -3.41 -11.77 -45.14
CA GLU A 246 -4.28 -11.48 -43.98
C GLU A 246 -3.59 -10.55 -42.98
N LYS A 247 -2.30 -10.79 -42.70
CA LYS A 247 -1.50 -9.95 -41.81
C LYS A 247 -1.45 -8.49 -42.26
N TYR A 248 -1.21 -8.24 -43.55
CA TYR A 248 -1.03 -6.89 -44.07
C TYR A 248 -2.33 -6.24 -44.54
N TYR A 249 -3.29 -7.00 -45.07
CA TYR A 249 -4.48 -6.46 -45.75
C TYR A 249 -5.81 -6.97 -45.18
N GLY A 250 -5.81 -7.80 -44.13
CA GLY A 250 -7.02 -8.35 -43.50
C GLY A 250 -7.97 -7.27 -42.97
N ASN A 251 -7.41 -6.15 -42.48
CA ASN A 251 -8.16 -5.00 -41.98
C ASN A 251 -8.42 -3.90 -43.04
N SER A 252 -8.18 -4.15 -44.33
CA SER A 252 -8.41 -3.15 -45.37
C SER A 252 -9.90 -2.80 -45.55
N ILE A 253 -10.19 -1.63 -46.12
CA ILE A 253 -11.57 -1.18 -46.42
C ILE A 253 -12.36 -2.17 -47.29
N LEU A 254 -11.66 -2.98 -48.11
CA LEU A 254 -12.21 -4.05 -48.93
C LEU A 254 -13.00 -5.10 -48.13
N ASN A 255 -12.67 -5.25 -46.84
CA ASN A 255 -13.27 -6.19 -45.90
C ASN A 255 -14.17 -5.49 -44.86
N GLN A 256 -14.16 -4.16 -44.78
CA GLN A 256 -14.87 -3.39 -43.74
C GLN A 256 -16.10 -2.63 -44.24
N GLN A 257 -16.21 -2.37 -45.54
CA GLN A 257 -17.33 -1.63 -46.11
C GLN A 257 -18.43 -2.57 -46.60
N SER A 258 -19.68 -2.30 -46.24
CA SER A 258 -20.85 -2.96 -46.83
C SER A 258 -21.09 -2.43 -48.24
N LEU A 259 -20.81 -3.27 -49.25
CA LEU A 259 -20.88 -2.92 -50.67
C LEU A 259 -22.30 -3.11 -51.21
N LEU A 260 -23.19 -2.17 -50.93
CA LEU A 260 -24.59 -2.19 -51.36
C LEU A 260 -24.77 -1.53 -52.74
N THR A 261 -25.51 -2.20 -53.61
CA THR A 261 -25.97 -1.71 -54.91
C THR A 261 -27.17 -0.77 -54.76
N PRO A 262 -27.49 0.08 -55.76
CA PRO A 262 -28.67 0.94 -55.71
C PRO A 262 -29.97 0.18 -55.40
N ARG A 263 -30.16 -0.99 -56.03
CA ARG A 263 -31.35 -1.83 -55.83
C ARG A 263 -31.48 -2.31 -54.38
N GLU A 264 -30.37 -2.67 -53.75
CA GLU A 264 -30.34 -3.11 -52.35
C GLU A 264 -30.60 -1.94 -51.40
N VAL A 265 -30.02 -0.76 -51.66
CA VAL A 265 -30.28 0.46 -50.87
C VAL A 265 -31.76 0.86 -50.96
N ASP A 266 -32.36 0.80 -52.15
CA ASP A 266 -33.79 1.08 -52.34
C ASP A 266 -34.70 0.01 -51.73
N PHE A 267 -34.25 -1.24 -51.66
CA PHE A 267 -34.94 -2.28 -50.90
C PHE A 267 -34.95 -1.96 -49.41
N ILE A 268 -33.80 -1.62 -48.82
CA ILE A 268 -33.67 -1.27 -47.39
C ILE A 268 -34.58 -0.09 -47.05
N LYS A 269 -34.63 0.95 -47.89
CA LYS A 269 -35.52 2.10 -47.70
C LYS A 269 -37.02 1.73 -47.74
N ARG A 270 -37.42 0.79 -48.61
CA ARG A 270 -38.83 0.38 -48.77
C ARG A 270 -39.29 -0.60 -47.71
N LYS A 271 -38.42 -1.48 -47.24
CA LYS A 271 -38.70 -2.48 -46.20
C LYS A 271 -37.67 -2.37 -45.07
N PRO A 272 -37.77 -1.34 -44.22
CA PRO A 272 -36.76 -1.07 -43.19
C PRO A 272 -36.80 -2.08 -42.03
N VAL A 273 -37.89 -2.84 -41.89
CA VAL A 273 -38.08 -3.80 -40.79
C VAL A 273 -38.26 -5.21 -41.34
N LEU A 274 -37.50 -6.17 -40.81
CA LEU A 274 -37.66 -7.62 -41.06
C LEU A 274 -38.04 -8.35 -39.77
N LYS A 275 -39.05 -9.23 -39.85
CA LYS A 275 -39.51 -10.03 -38.71
C LYS A 275 -38.69 -11.30 -38.55
N VAL A 276 -38.08 -11.49 -37.39
CA VAL A 276 -37.15 -12.59 -37.11
C VAL A 276 -37.71 -13.52 -36.04
N ALA A 277 -37.96 -14.77 -36.40
CA ALA A 277 -38.30 -15.81 -35.44
C ALA A 277 -37.07 -16.25 -34.63
N TYR A 278 -37.17 -16.33 -33.31
CA TYR A 278 -36.07 -16.82 -32.44
C TYR A 278 -36.58 -17.82 -31.40
N LYS A 279 -35.72 -18.75 -30.99
CA LYS A 279 -36.01 -19.71 -29.92
C LYS A 279 -35.39 -19.22 -28.60
N ASP A 280 -36.00 -19.56 -27.47
CA ASP A 280 -35.67 -18.96 -26.16
C ASP A 280 -35.00 -19.91 -25.15
N TYR A 281 -34.54 -21.07 -25.59
CA TYR A 281 -34.04 -22.14 -24.71
C TYR A 281 -32.59 -22.57 -25.00
N LEU A 282 -31.87 -21.90 -25.90
CA LEU A 282 -30.50 -22.24 -26.28
C LEU A 282 -29.48 -21.30 -25.62
N SER A 283 -29.50 -21.14 -24.29
CA SER A 283 -28.48 -20.32 -23.60
C SER A 283 -27.08 -20.92 -23.75
N PRO A 284 -26.02 -20.13 -24.05
CA PRO A 284 -25.97 -18.67 -24.18
C PRO A 284 -26.18 -18.14 -25.63
N ILE A 285 -26.49 -19.02 -26.58
CA ILE A 285 -26.63 -18.73 -28.02
C ILE A 285 -27.86 -17.86 -28.30
N GLU A 286 -29.05 -18.31 -27.92
CA GLU A 286 -30.31 -17.56 -28.00
C GLU A 286 -31.26 -17.97 -26.87
N TYR A 287 -31.67 -17.00 -26.06
CA TYR A 287 -32.52 -17.23 -24.89
C TYR A 287 -33.28 -15.97 -24.48
N ARG A 288 -34.20 -16.08 -23.52
CA ARG A 288 -34.77 -14.93 -22.81
C ARG A 288 -34.02 -14.69 -21.50
N ASN A 289 -33.53 -13.47 -21.29
CA ASN A 289 -32.87 -13.11 -20.04
C ASN A 289 -33.88 -12.98 -18.87
N SER A 290 -33.39 -12.68 -17.67
CA SER A 290 -34.22 -12.53 -16.46
C SER A 290 -35.27 -11.43 -16.51
N LYS A 291 -35.15 -10.46 -17.44
CA LYS A 291 -36.14 -9.41 -17.70
C LYS A 291 -37.19 -9.82 -18.74
N GLY A 292 -37.00 -10.97 -19.38
CA GLY A 292 -37.86 -11.50 -20.43
C GLY A 292 -37.47 -11.04 -21.83
N ASP A 293 -36.36 -10.32 -22.02
CA ASP A 293 -35.95 -9.82 -23.33
C ASP A 293 -35.17 -10.88 -24.12
N PHE A 294 -35.27 -10.85 -25.45
CA PHE A 294 -34.41 -11.66 -26.32
C PHE A 294 -32.93 -11.30 -26.07
N SER A 295 -32.11 -12.30 -25.80
CA SER A 295 -30.69 -12.14 -25.44
C SER A 295 -29.87 -13.33 -25.92
N GLY A 296 -28.54 -13.17 -25.88
CA GLY A 296 -27.60 -14.18 -26.34
C GLY A 296 -26.78 -13.72 -27.53
N ILE A 297 -25.85 -14.59 -27.93
CA ILE A 297 -24.91 -14.36 -29.03
C ILE A 297 -25.66 -14.00 -30.31
N VAL A 298 -26.76 -14.68 -30.61
CA VAL A 298 -27.55 -14.45 -31.83
C VAL A 298 -28.18 -13.06 -31.86
N ARG A 299 -28.73 -12.58 -30.73
CA ARG A 299 -29.31 -11.24 -30.63
C ARG A 299 -28.27 -10.17 -30.92
N ASP A 300 -27.13 -10.25 -30.24
CA ASP A 300 -26.06 -9.26 -30.38
C ASP A 300 -25.44 -9.29 -31.79
N MET A 301 -25.32 -10.46 -32.41
CA MET A 301 -24.90 -10.58 -33.82
C MET A 301 -25.91 -9.99 -34.80
N LEU A 302 -27.22 -10.18 -34.57
CA LEU A 302 -28.27 -9.57 -35.39
C LEU A 302 -28.28 -8.05 -35.24
N GLU A 303 -27.99 -7.51 -34.05
CA GLU A 303 -27.82 -6.07 -33.86
C GLU A 303 -26.61 -5.52 -34.62
N GLU A 304 -25.50 -6.26 -34.64
CA GLU A 304 -24.31 -5.88 -35.41
C GLU A 304 -24.59 -5.92 -36.93
N ILE A 305 -25.31 -6.95 -37.40
CA ILE A 305 -25.80 -7.02 -38.79
C ILE A 305 -26.69 -5.80 -39.08
N SER A 306 -27.67 -5.53 -38.23
CA SER A 306 -28.59 -4.38 -38.35
C SER A 306 -27.82 -3.07 -38.47
N ARG A 307 -26.81 -2.85 -37.62
CA ARG A 307 -25.95 -1.66 -37.64
C ARG A 307 -25.17 -1.48 -38.94
N LYS A 308 -24.75 -2.58 -39.59
CA LYS A 308 -23.95 -2.55 -40.83
C LYS A 308 -24.77 -2.20 -42.07
N ILE A 309 -26.06 -2.59 -42.12
CA ILE A 309 -26.91 -2.39 -43.31
C ILE A 309 -28.12 -1.48 -43.10
N GLY A 310 -28.42 -1.08 -41.87
CA GLY A 310 -29.52 -0.18 -41.54
C GLY A 310 -30.92 -0.81 -41.61
N ILE A 311 -31.03 -2.14 -41.58
CA ILE A 311 -32.31 -2.86 -41.43
C ILE A 311 -32.58 -3.08 -39.95
N GLU A 312 -33.78 -2.75 -39.48
CA GLU A 312 -34.25 -3.06 -38.13
C GLU A 312 -34.84 -4.48 -38.08
N PHE A 313 -34.60 -5.19 -36.97
CA PHE A 313 -35.15 -6.53 -36.74
C PHE A 313 -36.24 -6.49 -35.68
N GLU A 314 -37.43 -7.01 -36.02
CA GLU A 314 -38.53 -7.22 -35.09
C GLU A 314 -38.58 -8.69 -34.68
N TYR A 315 -38.44 -8.99 -33.39
CA TYR A 315 -38.27 -10.36 -32.91
C TYR A 315 -39.60 -11.04 -32.53
N VAL A 316 -39.82 -12.25 -33.05
CA VAL A 316 -41.00 -13.09 -32.77
C VAL A 316 -40.54 -14.38 -32.09
N GLN A 317 -40.99 -14.63 -30.87
CA GLN A 317 -40.66 -15.85 -30.15
C GLN A 317 -41.39 -17.06 -30.76
N VAL A 318 -40.67 -18.19 -30.88
CA VAL A 318 -41.21 -19.49 -31.29
C VAL A 318 -40.70 -20.59 -30.36
N LYS A 319 -41.44 -21.70 -30.27
CA LYS A 319 -41.09 -22.85 -29.42
C LYS A 319 -40.03 -23.76 -30.02
N ASN A 320 -39.94 -23.80 -31.35
CA ASN A 320 -39.00 -24.64 -32.09
C ASN A 320 -38.94 -24.18 -33.56
N THR A 321 -38.00 -24.74 -34.32
CA THR A 321 -37.83 -24.46 -35.75
C THR A 321 -39.08 -24.81 -36.58
N GLU A 322 -39.85 -25.86 -36.23
CA GLU A 322 -41.06 -26.21 -36.98
C GLU A 322 -42.15 -25.13 -36.90
N GLU A 323 -42.33 -24.52 -35.73
CA GLU A 323 -43.23 -23.37 -35.55
C GLU A 323 -42.73 -22.16 -36.34
N ALA A 324 -41.42 -21.91 -36.34
CA ALA A 324 -40.80 -20.84 -37.12
C ALA A 324 -41.09 -20.98 -38.62
N ILE A 325 -40.90 -22.18 -39.17
CA ILE A 325 -41.19 -22.49 -40.57
C ILE A 325 -42.68 -22.32 -40.89
N LYS A 326 -43.59 -22.75 -39.99
CA LYS A 326 -45.04 -22.53 -40.17
C LYS A 326 -45.41 -21.05 -40.17
N LEU A 327 -44.82 -20.24 -39.30
CA LEU A 327 -45.05 -18.79 -39.29
C LEU A 327 -44.48 -18.13 -40.55
N MET A 328 -43.33 -18.61 -41.03
CA MET A 328 -42.67 -18.14 -42.24
C MET A 328 -43.51 -18.42 -43.50
N ALA A 329 -44.02 -19.66 -43.63
CA ALA A 329 -44.91 -20.05 -44.72
C ALA A 329 -46.21 -19.22 -44.76
N ASN A 330 -46.68 -18.77 -43.60
CA ASN A 330 -47.85 -17.90 -43.46
C ASN A 330 -47.52 -16.40 -43.58
N GLY A 331 -46.28 -16.02 -43.92
CA GLY A 331 -45.85 -14.63 -44.07
C GLY A 331 -45.81 -13.81 -42.78
N LYS A 332 -45.84 -14.46 -41.61
CA LYS A 332 -45.79 -13.78 -40.30
C LYS A 332 -44.38 -13.44 -39.85
N VAL A 333 -43.38 -14.17 -40.35
CA VAL A 333 -41.96 -13.91 -40.13
C VAL A 333 -41.21 -13.98 -41.46
N ASP A 334 -40.17 -13.15 -41.58
CA ASP A 334 -39.31 -13.05 -42.76
C ASP A 334 -38.07 -13.93 -42.60
N LEU A 335 -37.56 -14.05 -41.38
CA LEU A 335 -36.28 -14.68 -41.04
C LEU A 335 -36.43 -15.64 -39.85
N ILE A 336 -35.52 -16.60 -39.73
CA ILE A 336 -35.28 -17.43 -38.54
C ILE A 336 -33.86 -17.11 -38.07
N ALA A 337 -33.74 -16.70 -36.81
CA ALA A 337 -32.52 -16.15 -36.23
C ALA A 337 -31.35 -17.13 -36.32
N SER A 338 -31.55 -18.37 -35.85
CA SER A 338 -30.52 -19.40 -35.82
C SER A 338 -30.97 -20.71 -36.47
N GLU A 339 -30.36 -21.04 -37.60
CA GLU A 339 -30.47 -22.35 -38.24
C GLU A 339 -29.09 -22.95 -38.44
N SER A 340 -28.96 -24.21 -38.06
CA SER A 340 -27.73 -24.97 -38.30
C SER A 340 -27.79 -25.68 -39.66
N SER A 341 -26.68 -25.61 -40.41
CA SER A 341 -26.52 -26.31 -41.69
C SER A 341 -25.68 -27.57 -41.51
N ILE A 342 -26.14 -28.72 -42.01
CA ILE A 342 -25.33 -29.96 -42.07
C ILE A 342 -24.50 -30.02 -43.37
N GLU A 343 -25.03 -29.48 -44.47
CA GLU A 343 -24.46 -29.64 -45.81
C GLU A 343 -24.66 -28.35 -46.62
N LYS A 344 -23.64 -27.99 -47.40
CA LYS A 344 -23.62 -26.80 -48.29
C LYS A 344 -24.79 -26.75 -49.30
N ASN A 345 -25.57 -27.83 -49.46
CA ASN A 345 -26.54 -27.99 -50.55
C ASN A 345 -27.98 -28.32 -50.12
N THR A 346 -28.37 -28.15 -48.86
CA THR A 346 -29.77 -28.36 -48.47
C THR A 346 -30.60 -27.09 -48.69
N HIS A 347 -30.95 -26.83 -49.95
CA HIS A 347 -32.22 -26.16 -50.27
C HIS A 347 -33.35 -27.11 -49.85
N SER A 348 -33.66 -27.17 -48.56
CA SER A 348 -35.01 -27.63 -48.17
C SER A 348 -35.98 -26.64 -48.81
N ARG A 349 -37.06 -27.13 -49.43
CA ARG A 349 -38.06 -26.29 -50.13
C ARG A 349 -38.66 -25.16 -49.26
N ASP A 350 -38.37 -25.15 -47.96
CA ASP A 350 -39.01 -24.33 -46.95
C ASP A 350 -38.15 -23.15 -46.44
N ILE A 351 -36.82 -23.19 -46.55
CA ILE A 351 -35.90 -22.13 -46.08
C ILE A 351 -34.63 -22.01 -46.94
N ILE A 352 -34.08 -20.80 -47.07
CA ILE A 352 -32.77 -20.55 -47.68
C ILE A 352 -31.81 -20.01 -46.63
N LEU A 353 -30.59 -20.53 -46.53
CA LEU A 353 -29.63 -20.11 -45.50
C LEU A 353 -28.67 -19.04 -46.01
N THR A 354 -28.34 -18.08 -45.14
CA THR A 354 -27.19 -17.19 -45.33
C THR A 354 -25.87 -17.94 -45.11
N ASN A 355 -24.75 -17.29 -45.41
CA ASN A 355 -23.46 -17.67 -44.85
C ASN A 355 -23.56 -17.74 -43.31
N PRO A 356 -22.82 -18.66 -42.66
CA PRO A 356 -22.81 -18.73 -41.22
C PRO A 356 -22.22 -17.45 -40.64
N TYR A 357 -22.94 -16.84 -39.71
CA TYR A 357 -22.50 -15.62 -39.03
C TYR A 357 -21.86 -15.94 -37.67
N ILE A 358 -22.09 -17.15 -37.15
CA ILE A 358 -21.40 -17.69 -35.97
C ILE A 358 -20.88 -19.09 -36.30
N SER A 359 -19.66 -19.39 -35.86
CA SER A 359 -19.08 -20.74 -35.88
C SER A 359 -18.54 -21.07 -34.50
N LEU A 360 -19.14 -22.04 -33.81
CA LEU A 360 -18.76 -22.43 -32.45
C LEU A 360 -18.03 -23.78 -32.48
N PRO A 361 -16.80 -23.91 -31.94
CA PRO A 361 -16.10 -25.19 -31.90
C PRO A 361 -16.88 -26.25 -31.11
N LEU A 362 -16.96 -27.48 -31.61
CA LEU A 362 -17.62 -28.58 -30.92
C LEU A 362 -16.66 -29.32 -29.96
N VAL A 363 -17.21 -29.83 -28.86
CA VAL A 363 -16.52 -30.66 -27.89
C VAL A 363 -17.37 -31.88 -27.53
N ILE A 364 -16.69 -32.96 -27.18
CA ILE A 364 -17.30 -34.15 -26.59
C ILE A 364 -17.29 -33.96 -25.08
N VAL A 365 -18.42 -34.19 -24.42
CA VAL A 365 -18.51 -34.28 -22.96
C VAL A 365 -18.85 -35.71 -22.56
N GLY A 366 -18.05 -36.28 -21.65
CA GLY A 366 -18.18 -37.66 -21.18
C GLY A 366 -17.71 -37.83 -19.74
N LYS A 367 -17.84 -39.04 -19.20
CA LYS A 367 -17.31 -39.41 -17.88
C LYS A 367 -15.92 -40.03 -17.98
N GLY A 368 -15.00 -39.63 -17.11
CA GLY A 368 -13.69 -40.27 -16.95
C GLY A 368 -12.62 -39.36 -16.33
N GLU A 369 -11.65 -39.95 -15.62
CA GLU A 369 -10.54 -39.20 -15.03
C GLU A 369 -9.41 -38.88 -16.04
N GLU A 370 -9.23 -39.70 -17.08
CA GLU A 370 -8.13 -39.55 -18.06
C GLU A 370 -8.53 -39.63 -19.55
N TYR A 371 -9.60 -40.35 -19.92
CA TYR A 371 -9.98 -40.54 -21.33
C TYR A 371 -11.50 -40.67 -21.52
N ILE A 372 -12.04 -40.06 -22.58
CA ILE A 372 -13.44 -40.18 -22.99
C ILE A 372 -13.52 -41.20 -24.13
N LYS A 373 -14.39 -42.20 -24.00
CA LYS A 373 -14.65 -43.18 -25.07
C LYS A 373 -15.19 -42.47 -26.32
N THR A 374 -14.59 -42.73 -27.48
CA THR A 374 -14.98 -42.10 -28.76
C THR A 374 -15.35 -43.09 -29.86
N GLU A 375 -15.41 -44.39 -29.60
CA GLU A 375 -15.82 -45.39 -30.60
C GLU A 375 -16.96 -46.24 -30.08
N ASN A 376 -17.95 -46.54 -30.93
CA ASN A 376 -19.10 -47.39 -30.57
C ASN A 376 -19.83 -46.84 -29.34
N VAL A 377 -20.27 -45.59 -29.47
CA VAL A 377 -20.80 -44.78 -28.37
C VAL A 377 -22.26 -44.41 -28.56
N ASP A 378 -23.00 -44.36 -27.46
CA ASP A 378 -24.32 -43.71 -27.41
C ASP A 378 -24.14 -42.21 -27.13
N ILE A 379 -24.71 -41.37 -27.99
CA ILE A 379 -24.49 -39.92 -28.01
C ILE A 379 -25.82 -39.20 -27.72
N ALA A 380 -25.85 -38.37 -26.68
CA ALA A 380 -26.94 -37.40 -26.50
C ALA A 380 -26.69 -36.13 -27.32
N ILE A 381 -27.69 -35.66 -28.07
CA ILE A 381 -27.61 -34.44 -28.89
C ILE A 381 -28.86 -33.58 -28.67
N PRO A 382 -28.76 -32.24 -28.57
CA PRO A 382 -29.93 -31.36 -28.54
C PRO A 382 -30.75 -31.44 -29.84
N ASN A 383 -32.08 -31.39 -29.76
CA ASN A 383 -32.99 -31.52 -30.92
C ASN A 383 -32.68 -30.54 -32.07
N ASP A 384 -32.28 -29.31 -31.76
CA ASP A 384 -31.99 -28.27 -32.77
C ASP A 384 -30.57 -28.33 -33.33
N MET A 385 -29.70 -29.16 -32.75
CA MET A 385 -28.34 -29.35 -33.24
C MET A 385 -28.34 -30.39 -34.36
N LYS A 386 -28.27 -29.90 -35.59
CA LYS A 386 -28.10 -30.74 -36.76
C LYS A 386 -26.62 -31.15 -36.91
N ILE A 387 -26.36 -32.44 -37.09
CA ILE A 387 -25.00 -33.00 -37.16
C ILE A 387 -24.58 -33.48 -38.55
N ASN A 388 -23.30 -33.29 -38.87
CA ASN A 388 -22.70 -33.88 -40.06
C ASN A 388 -22.46 -35.38 -39.85
N LYS A 389 -23.36 -36.20 -40.42
CA LYS A 389 -23.36 -37.65 -40.28
C LYS A 389 -22.06 -38.31 -40.75
N GLU A 390 -21.45 -37.79 -41.82
CA GLU A 390 -20.19 -38.31 -42.36
C GLU A 390 -19.02 -37.99 -41.43
N ALA A 391 -18.91 -36.74 -40.96
CA ALA A 391 -17.91 -36.34 -39.98
C ALA A 391 -18.04 -37.11 -38.66
N PHE A 392 -19.27 -37.31 -38.19
CA PHE A 392 -19.55 -38.11 -36.99
C PHE A 392 -19.19 -39.58 -37.21
N LYS A 393 -19.50 -40.15 -38.38
CA LYS A 393 -19.12 -41.54 -38.72
C LYS A 393 -17.59 -41.71 -38.75
N ASN A 394 -16.88 -40.76 -39.36
CA ASN A 394 -15.42 -40.78 -39.40
C ASN A 394 -14.79 -40.64 -38.01
N LYS A 395 -15.44 -39.91 -37.10
CA LYS A 395 -14.93 -39.68 -35.74
C LYS A 395 -15.29 -40.79 -34.76
N PHE A 396 -16.51 -41.32 -34.84
CA PHE A 396 -17.08 -42.20 -33.82
C PHE A 396 -17.25 -43.67 -34.26
N GLY A 397 -17.04 -43.97 -35.54
CA GLY A 397 -17.28 -45.31 -36.08
C GLY A 397 -18.78 -45.65 -36.08
N GLN A 398 -19.20 -46.64 -35.28
CA GLN A 398 -20.62 -46.87 -34.99
C GLN A 398 -21.07 -45.99 -33.83
N TYR A 399 -22.28 -45.46 -33.90
CA TYR A 399 -22.85 -44.65 -32.84
C TYR A 399 -24.37 -44.74 -32.88
N ASN A 400 -25.01 -44.54 -31.72
CA ASN A 400 -26.46 -44.29 -31.65
C ASN A 400 -26.68 -42.88 -31.12
N ILE A 401 -27.68 -42.18 -31.66
CA ILE A 401 -28.03 -40.83 -31.19
C ILE A 401 -29.36 -40.89 -30.47
N GLU A 402 -29.39 -40.31 -29.27
CA GLU A 402 -30.62 -39.99 -28.56
C GLU A 402 -30.77 -38.47 -28.48
N TYR A 403 -31.91 -37.96 -28.95
CA TYR A 403 -32.15 -36.52 -28.96
C TYR A 403 -32.86 -36.04 -27.68
N TYR A 404 -32.49 -34.85 -27.22
CA TYR A 404 -33.03 -34.22 -26.01
C TYR A 404 -33.47 -32.78 -26.29
N ASN A 405 -34.40 -32.26 -25.48
CA ASN A 405 -34.94 -30.91 -25.67
C ASN A 405 -33.95 -29.80 -25.32
N ASP A 406 -32.97 -30.07 -24.46
CA ASP A 406 -32.02 -29.07 -23.96
C ASP A 406 -30.68 -29.72 -23.61
N TYR A 407 -29.62 -28.90 -23.56
CA TYR A 407 -28.25 -29.38 -23.30
C TYR A 407 -28.04 -29.88 -21.86
N ILE A 408 -28.83 -29.41 -20.88
CA ILE A 408 -28.76 -29.89 -19.49
C ILE A 408 -29.26 -31.34 -19.42
N SER A 409 -30.33 -31.65 -20.15
CA SER A 409 -30.87 -33.00 -20.30
C SER A 409 -29.85 -33.93 -20.99
N CYS A 410 -29.13 -33.46 -22.01
CA CYS A 410 -28.02 -34.21 -22.61
C CYS A 410 -26.94 -34.55 -21.58
N ILE A 411 -26.47 -33.56 -20.82
CA ILE A 411 -25.41 -33.76 -19.83
C ILE A 411 -25.90 -34.65 -18.68
N ASN A 412 -27.16 -34.52 -18.27
CA ASN A 412 -27.76 -35.38 -17.25
C ASN A 412 -27.86 -36.84 -17.73
N ALA A 413 -28.09 -37.09 -19.01
CA ALA A 413 -28.07 -38.43 -19.58
C ALA A 413 -26.67 -39.06 -19.55
N VAL A 414 -25.63 -38.27 -19.84
CA VAL A 414 -24.22 -38.69 -19.64
C VAL A 414 -23.95 -38.93 -18.15
N LYS A 415 -24.39 -38.02 -17.28
CA LYS A 415 -24.23 -38.11 -15.83
C LYS A 415 -24.93 -39.32 -15.21
N SER A 416 -26.09 -39.74 -15.73
CA SER A 416 -26.78 -40.96 -15.26
C SER A 416 -26.17 -42.23 -15.85
N GLY A 417 -25.32 -42.12 -16.89
CA GLY A 417 -24.79 -43.26 -17.64
C GLY A 417 -25.80 -43.86 -18.61
N LYS A 418 -26.87 -43.13 -18.95
CA LYS A 418 -27.85 -43.54 -19.95
C LYS A 418 -27.28 -43.51 -21.37
N VAL A 419 -26.37 -42.57 -21.63
CA VAL A 419 -25.56 -42.48 -22.84
C VAL A 419 -24.08 -42.35 -22.46
N ASP A 420 -23.18 -42.65 -23.39
CA ASP A 420 -21.74 -42.58 -23.16
C ASP A 420 -21.24 -41.13 -23.16
N ILE A 421 -21.68 -40.33 -24.13
CA ILE A 421 -21.20 -38.97 -24.37
C ILE A 421 -22.31 -38.02 -24.84
N THR A 422 -22.03 -36.72 -24.83
CA THR A 422 -22.79 -35.71 -25.57
C THR A 422 -21.84 -34.84 -26.39
N VAL A 423 -22.31 -34.30 -27.51
CA VAL A 423 -21.55 -33.34 -28.31
C VAL A 423 -22.27 -32.00 -28.24
N LEU A 424 -21.55 -30.98 -27.78
CA LEU A 424 -22.05 -29.61 -27.61
C LEU A 424 -21.00 -28.63 -28.13
N ASP A 425 -21.36 -27.37 -28.33
CA ASP A 425 -20.34 -26.34 -28.52
C ASP A 425 -19.53 -26.14 -27.21
N SER A 426 -18.28 -25.69 -27.37
CA SER A 426 -17.32 -25.56 -26.28
C SER A 426 -17.81 -24.64 -25.16
N TYR A 427 -18.57 -23.60 -25.50
CA TYR A 427 -19.05 -22.62 -24.54
C TYR A 427 -20.22 -23.18 -23.72
N THR A 428 -21.23 -23.75 -24.38
CA THR A 428 -22.36 -24.41 -23.72
C THR A 428 -21.89 -25.59 -22.87
N ALA A 429 -20.94 -26.40 -23.36
CA ALA A 429 -20.34 -27.49 -22.61
C ALA A 429 -19.68 -27.01 -21.32
N ASN A 430 -18.87 -25.94 -21.39
CA ASN A 430 -18.19 -25.37 -20.22
C ASN A 430 -19.19 -24.84 -19.19
N ILE A 431 -20.22 -24.11 -19.63
CA ILE A 431 -21.29 -23.63 -18.74
C ILE A 431 -21.99 -24.82 -18.09
N ALA A 432 -22.39 -25.82 -18.86
CA ALA A 432 -23.11 -26.99 -18.36
C ALA A 432 -22.28 -27.77 -17.32
N ILE A 433 -21.01 -28.11 -17.62
CA ILE A 433 -20.11 -28.81 -16.69
C ILE A 433 -19.94 -28.00 -15.40
N SER A 434 -19.72 -26.68 -15.51
CA SER A 434 -19.54 -25.80 -14.34
C SER A 434 -20.80 -25.72 -13.46
N SER A 435 -21.99 -25.73 -14.07
CA SER A 435 -23.28 -25.64 -13.38
C SER A 435 -23.64 -26.93 -12.64
N ILE A 436 -23.33 -28.09 -13.22
CA ILE A 436 -23.70 -29.42 -12.70
C ILE A 436 -22.75 -29.88 -11.58
N LYS A 437 -21.57 -29.27 -11.46
CA LYS A 437 -20.57 -29.50 -10.38
C LYS A 437 -20.21 -30.98 -10.19
N ASP A 438 -20.12 -31.72 -11.29
CA ASP A 438 -19.65 -33.11 -11.28
C ASP A 438 -18.21 -33.16 -11.76
N ASN A 439 -17.28 -33.52 -10.86
CA ASN A 439 -15.85 -33.57 -11.16
C ASN A 439 -15.48 -34.70 -12.14
N ASN A 440 -16.39 -35.67 -12.34
CA ASN A 440 -16.19 -36.80 -13.24
C ASN A 440 -16.56 -36.49 -14.69
N LEU A 441 -17.25 -35.38 -14.95
CA LEU A 441 -17.53 -34.89 -16.30
C LEU A 441 -16.32 -34.13 -16.84
N LYS A 442 -15.88 -34.50 -18.04
CA LYS A 442 -14.79 -33.85 -18.76
C LYS A 442 -15.22 -33.52 -20.18
N SER A 443 -14.64 -32.47 -20.75
CA SER A 443 -14.79 -32.11 -22.16
C SER A 443 -13.49 -32.33 -22.93
N MET A 444 -13.58 -32.85 -24.15
CA MET A 444 -12.47 -33.04 -25.08
C MET A 444 -12.79 -32.41 -26.43
N ASN A 445 -11.81 -31.76 -27.06
CA ASN A 445 -11.99 -31.18 -28.39
C ASN A 445 -12.17 -32.28 -29.46
N ILE A 446 -13.14 -32.12 -30.35
CA ILE A 446 -13.49 -33.09 -31.39
C ILE A 446 -12.73 -32.89 -32.71
N GLY A 447 -11.80 -31.94 -32.80
CA GLY A 447 -11.06 -31.58 -34.01
C GLY A 447 -11.68 -30.36 -34.69
N ASN A 448 -11.61 -30.26 -36.02
CA ASN A 448 -12.08 -29.10 -36.78
C ASN A 448 -13.60 -29.05 -37.01
N LEU A 449 -14.40 -29.71 -36.17
CA LEU A 449 -15.86 -29.63 -36.29
C LEU A 449 -16.39 -28.42 -35.53
N SER A 450 -17.23 -27.65 -36.21
CA SER A 450 -17.89 -26.48 -35.66
C SER A 450 -19.40 -26.57 -35.84
N TYR A 451 -20.11 -25.96 -34.90
CA TYR A 451 -21.52 -25.66 -35.00
C TYR A 451 -21.70 -24.31 -35.71
N ASN A 452 -22.05 -24.39 -36.99
CA ASN A 452 -22.22 -23.23 -37.86
C ASN A 452 -23.69 -22.78 -37.81
N ILE A 453 -23.92 -21.51 -37.46
CA ILE A 453 -25.24 -20.91 -37.33
C ILE A 453 -25.41 -19.86 -38.43
N SER A 454 -26.48 -20.02 -39.21
CA SER A 454 -26.90 -19.15 -40.31
C SER A 454 -28.29 -18.57 -40.04
N ILE A 455 -28.64 -17.50 -40.74
CA ILE A 455 -30.00 -16.96 -40.74
C ILE A 455 -30.81 -17.77 -41.76
N GLY A 456 -31.97 -18.28 -41.35
CA GLY A 456 -32.95 -18.88 -42.25
C GLY A 456 -33.81 -17.80 -42.90
N VAL A 457 -33.87 -17.76 -44.23
CA VAL A 457 -34.57 -16.74 -45.00
C VAL A 457 -35.76 -17.36 -45.71
N ASN A 458 -36.90 -16.67 -45.65
CA ASN A 458 -38.12 -17.09 -46.35
C ASN A 458 -37.86 -17.14 -47.87
N PRO A 459 -38.04 -18.29 -48.54
CA PRO A 459 -37.78 -18.40 -49.98
C PRO A 459 -38.69 -17.49 -50.84
N ASN A 460 -39.83 -17.05 -50.29
CA ASN A 460 -40.79 -16.18 -50.97
C ASN A 460 -40.56 -14.68 -50.69
N ILE A 461 -39.58 -14.31 -49.87
CA ILE A 461 -39.21 -12.91 -49.68
C ILE A 461 -38.46 -12.39 -50.91
N ASP A 462 -38.30 -11.08 -51.01
CA ASP A 462 -37.48 -10.46 -52.06
C ASP A 462 -36.08 -11.09 -52.09
N SER A 463 -35.66 -11.53 -53.28
CA SER A 463 -34.36 -12.16 -53.52
C SER A 463 -33.16 -11.32 -53.08
N LEU A 464 -33.33 -10.00 -52.89
CA LEU A 464 -32.29 -9.09 -52.41
C LEU A 464 -31.94 -9.30 -50.92
N VAL A 465 -32.80 -9.92 -50.11
CA VAL A 465 -32.56 -10.08 -48.67
C VAL A 465 -31.30 -10.92 -48.40
N ILE A 466 -31.09 -12.02 -49.12
CA ILE A 466 -29.93 -12.91 -48.89
C ILE A 466 -28.61 -12.21 -49.23
N PRO A 467 -28.43 -11.60 -50.43
CA PRO A 467 -27.23 -10.82 -50.74
C PRO A 467 -26.95 -9.73 -49.71
N ILE A 468 -27.98 -8.99 -49.27
CA ILE A 468 -27.83 -7.91 -48.27
C ILE A 468 -27.31 -8.48 -46.94
N LEU A 469 -27.93 -9.55 -46.43
CA LEU A 469 -27.51 -10.17 -45.18
C LEU A 469 -26.10 -10.76 -45.29
N ASN A 470 -25.76 -11.43 -46.39
CA ASN A 470 -24.42 -11.98 -46.60
C ASN A 470 -23.35 -10.89 -46.66
N LYS A 471 -23.63 -9.76 -47.31
CA LYS A 471 -22.74 -8.59 -47.33
C LYS A 471 -22.53 -8.01 -45.94
N ALA A 472 -23.57 -7.95 -45.11
CA ALA A 472 -23.46 -7.54 -43.71
C ALA A 472 -22.58 -8.51 -42.91
N ILE A 473 -22.87 -9.82 -43.03
CA ILE A 473 -22.17 -10.88 -42.31
C ILE A 473 -20.68 -10.89 -42.65
N ASN A 474 -20.32 -10.78 -43.93
CA ASN A 474 -18.91 -10.85 -44.37
C ASN A 474 -18.06 -9.67 -43.86
N VAL A 475 -18.68 -8.56 -43.50
CA VAL A 475 -18.02 -7.33 -43.04
C VAL A 475 -17.82 -7.30 -41.50
N ILE A 476 -18.39 -8.25 -40.77
CA ILE A 476 -18.15 -8.38 -39.32
C ILE A 476 -16.79 -9.04 -39.11
N ASP A 477 -15.85 -8.28 -38.54
CA ASP A 477 -14.49 -8.73 -38.25
C ASP A 477 -14.45 -9.82 -37.17
N GLU A 478 -13.40 -10.63 -37.17
CA GLU A 478 -13.27 -11.77 -36.25
C GLU A 478 -13.25 -11.34 -34.78
N LYS A 479 -12.61 -10.19 -34.47
CA LYS A 479 -12.55 -9.68 -33.11
C LYS A 479 -13.93 -9.33 -32.58
N THR A 480 -14.75 -8.62 -33.36
CA THR A 480 -16.15 -8.31 -33.01
C THR A 480 -16.96 -9.58 -32.74
N ARG A 481 -16.77 -10.64 -33.54
CA ARG A 481 -17.44 -11.94 -33.30
C ARG A 481 -17.02 -12.55 -31.96
N VAL A 482 -15.72 -12.59 -31.69
CA VAL A 482 -15.18 -13.14 -30.44
C VAL A 482 -15.66 -12.33 -29.23
N ASP A 483 -15.69 -11.01 -29.33
CA ASP A 483 -16.16 -10.12 -28.26
C ASP A 483 -17.64 -10.35 -27.95
N ILE A 484 -18.49 -10.47 -28.98
CA ILE A 484 -19.92 -10.79 -28.82
C ILE A 484 -20.11 -12.16 -28.15
N ILE A 485 -19.37 -13.18 -28.59
CA ILE A 485 -19.43 -14.53 -28.00
C ILE A 485 -19.03 -14.47 -26.52
N MET A 486 -17.86 -13.91 -26.21
CA MET A 486 -17.33 -13.87 -24.84
C MET A 486 -18.22 -13.07 -23.88
N LYS A 487 -18.77 -11.95 -24.34
CA LYS A 487 -19.72 -11.13 -23.55
C LYS A 487 -20.90 -11.97 -23.06
N ASN A 488 -21.51 -12.76 -23.93
CA ASN A 488 -22.70 -13.55 -23.60
C ASN A 488 -22.35 -14.77 -22.73
N VAL A 489 -21.20 -15.40 -22.97
CA VAL A 489 -20.71 -16.53 -22.16
C VAL A 489 -20.40 -16.09 -20.73
N VAL A 490 -19.76 -14.93 -20.54
CA VAL A 490 -19.44 -14.41 -19.21
C VAL A 490 -20.70 -14.05 -18.41
N GLN A 491 -21.71 -13.46 -19.07
CA GLN A 491 -22.97 -13.11 -18.42
C GLN A 491 -23.74 -14.33 -17.89
N GLU A 492 -23.73 -15.43 -18.63
CA GLU A 492 -24.39 -16.69 -18.24
C GLU A 492 -23.53 -17.55 -17.30
N SER A 493 -22.21 -17.35 -17.28
CA SER A 493 -21.36 -18.02 -16.31
C SER A 493 -21.76 -17.63 -14.88
N ILE A 494 -21.82 -18.61 -13.96
CA ILE A 494 -22.17 -18.35 -12.55
C ILE A 494 -21.25 -17.23 -12.05
N PRO A 495 -21.78 -16.04 -11.72
CA PRO A 495 -20.93 -14.94 -11.30
C PRO A 495 -20.16 -15.41 -10.08
N ILE A 496 -18.83 -15.29 -10.13
CA ILE A 496 -17.96 -15.56 -9.00
C ILE A 496 -18.29 -14.50 -7.94
N ASN A 497 -19.33 -14.77 -7.18
CA ASN A 497 -19.78 -13.94 -6.08
C ASN A 497 -19.25 -14.54 -4.77
N LEU A 498 -19.25 -13.71 -3.74
CA LEU A 498 -18.69 -14.09 -2.44
C LEU A 498 -19.32 -15.39 -1.89
N LYS A 499 -20.61 -15.63 -2.15
CA LYS A 499 -21.29 -16.88 -1.72
C LYS A 499 -20.71 -18.11 -2.40
N VAL A 500 -20.45 -18.06 -3.71
CA VAL A 500 -19.88 -19.18 -4.46
C VAL A 500 -18.46 -19.47 -3.98
N VAL A 501 -17.65 -18.43 -3.76
CA VAL A 501 -16.28 -18.56 -3.23
C VAL A 501 -16.30 -19.18 -1.82
N LEU A 502 -17.17 -18.69 -0.94
CA LEU A 502 -17.33 -19.20 0.43
C LEU A 502 -17.75 -20.66 0.46
N VAL A 503 -18.64 -21.10 -0.45
CA VAL A 503 -19.07 -22.50 -0.52
C VAL A 503 -17.98 -23.39 -1.13
N LYS A 504 -17.34 -22.96 -2.22
CA LYS A 504 -16.34 -23.74 -2.95
C LYS A 504 -15.08 -23.96 -2.12
N TYR A 505 -14.58 -22.93 -1.44
CA TYR A 505 -13.33 -22.96 -0.69
C TYR A 505 -13.54 -23.00 0.84
N ARG A 506 -14.69 -23.52 1.29
CA ARG A 506 -15.07 -23.46 2.71
C ARG A 506 -14.04 -24.11 3.64
N LEU A 507 -13.42 -25.21 3.21
CA LEU A 507 -12.46 -25.95 4.03
C LEU A 507 -11.13 -25.20 4.12
N GLU A 508 -10.64 -24.69 3.01
CA GLU A 508 -9.42 -23.89 2.90
C GLU A 508 -9.54 -22.59 3.71
N ILE A 509 -10.69 -21.93 3.63
CA ILE A 509 -11.00 -20.73 4.42
C ILE A 509 -11.02 -21.05 5.91
N ILE A 510 -11.66 -22.15 6.32
CA ILE A 510 -11.68 -22.58 7.73
C ILE A 510 -10.26 -22.89 8.23
N ILE A 511 -9.45 -23.60 7.44
CA ILE A 511 -8.06 -23.91 7.77
C ILE A 511 -7.25 -22.62 7.92
N PHE A 512 -7.38 -21.68 6.98
CA PHE A 512 -6.68 -20.41 7.00
C PHE A 512 -7.04 -19.57 8.23
N ILE A 513 -8.33 -19.44 8.55
CA ILE A 513 -8.81 -18.73 9.75
C ILE A 513 -8.29 -19.41 11.02
N SER A 514 -8.33 -20.74 11.09
CA SER A 514 -7.83 -21.50 12.24
C SER A 514 -6.33 -21.27 12.46
N LEU A 515 -5.56 -21.24 11.37
CA LEU A 515 -4.12 -20.94 11.42
C LEU A 515 -3.84 -19.52 11.91
N LEU A 516 -4.61 -18.54 11.45
CA LEU A 516 -4.52 -17.16 11.92
C LEU A 516 -4.84 -17.04 13.42
N VAL A 517 -5.87 -17.74 13.89
CA VAL A 517 -6.22 -17.77 15.33
C VAL A 517 -5.11 -18.42 16.14
N ILE A 518 -4.54 -19.54 15.69
CA ILE A 518 -3.42 -20.20 16.37
C ILE A 518 -2.19 -19.29 16.43
N ILE A 519 -1.83 -18.64 15.31
CA ILE A 519 -0.71 -17.68 15.27
C ILE A 519 -0.97 -16.52 16.23
N SER A 520 -2.17 -15.95 16.22
CA SER A 520 -2.55 -14.86 17.13
C SER A 520 -2.45 -15.29 18.59
N LEU A 521 -2.90 -16.50 18.94
CA LEU A 521 -2.77 -17.04 20.29
C LEU A 521 -1.29 -17.25 20.67
N LEU A 522 -0.46 -17.80 19.78
CA LEU A 522 0.98 -17.97 20.02
C LEU A 522 1.68 -16.63 20.26
N ILE A 523 1.36 -15.60 19.46
CA ILE A 523 1.88 -14.23 19.64
C ILE A 523 1.40 -13.67 20.98
N PHE A 524 0.12 -13.81 21.31
CA PHE A 524 -0.44 -13.35 22.58
C PHE A 524 0.26 -14.00 23.79
N PHE A 525 0.45 -15.32 23.77
CA PHE A 525 1.16 -16.04 24.84
C PHE A 525 2.64 -15.64 24.93
N TYR A 526 3.32 -15.48 23.79
CA TYR A 526 4.70 -15.00 23.73
C TYR A 526 4.86 -13.60 24.35
N VAL A 527 3.98 -12.65 23.96
CA VAL A 527 3.97 -11.28 24.48
C VAL A 527 3.63 -11.27 25.97
N LYS A 528 2.64 -12.06 26.40
CA LYS A 528 2.28 -12.19 27.82
C LYS A 528 3.47 -12.67 28.65
N GLN A 529 4.18 -13.70 28.21
CA GLN A 529 5.33 -14.24 28.94
C GLN A 529 6.51 -13.25 29.01
N ARG A 530 6.80 -12.52 27.92
CA ARG A 530 7.81 -11.45 27.91
C ARG A 530 7.43 -10.31 28.86
N ARG A 531 6.16 -9.89 28.86
CA ARG A 531 5.65 -8.84 29.76
C ARG A 531 5.77 -9.25 31.21
N THR A 532 5.40 -10.47 31.59
CA THR A 532 5.54 -10.95 32.98
C THR A 532 6.99 -10.90 33.44
N LYS A 533 7.94 -11.42 32.66
CA LYS A 533 9.37 -11.37 33.02
C LYS A 533 9.92 -9.93 33.08
N TYR A 534 9.45 -9.05 32.20
CA TYR A 534 9.83 -7.64 32.20
C TYR A 534 9.30 -6.91 33.45
N TYR A 535 8.02 -7.10 33.78
CA TYR A 535 7.42 -6.52 34.99
C TYR A 535 8.04 -7.06 36.28
N GLU A 536 8.37 -8.36 36.35
CA GLU A 536 9.10 -8.93 37.49
C GLU A 536 10.48 -8.31 37.65
N LYS A 537 11.23 -8.10 36.56
CA LYS A 537 12.54 -7.45 36.58
C LYS A 537 12.42 -5.98 37.02
N MET A 538 11.45 -5.23 36.51
CA MET A 538 11.22 -3.84 36.94
C MET A 538 10.73 -3.73 38.39
N ALA A 539 9.90 -4.68 38.85
CA ALA A 539 9.35 -4.65 40.20
C ALA A 539 10.41 -4.95 41.28
N PHE A 540 11.47 -5.71 40.96
CA PHE A 540 12.41 -6.26 41.93
C PHE A 540 13.87 -5.85 41.78
N THR A 541 14.24 -5.17 40.69
CA THR A 541 15.61 -4.72 40.43
C THR A 541 15.69 -3.20 40.48
N ASP A 542 16.74 -2.66 41.09
CA ASP A 542 17.09 -1.24 41.02
C ASP A 542 17.77 -0.94 39.68
N PRO A 543 17.27 0.02 38.89
CA PRO A 543 17.76 0.26 37.52
C PRO A 543 19.18 0.82 37.47
N LEU A 544 19.65 1.49 38.54
CA LEU A 544 20.99 2.05 38.60
C LEU A 544 22.05 0.98 38.87
N THR A 545 21.85 0.20 39.94
CA THR A 545 22.84 -0.77 40.43
C THR A 545 22.71 -2.15 39.79
N GLY A 546 21.55 -2.47 39.20
CA GLY A 546 21.24 -3.80 38.69
C GLY A 546 20.99 -4.85 39.78
N LEU A 547 21.02 -4.44 41.06
CA LEU A 547 20.82 -5.29 42.24
C LEU A 547 19.38 -5.21 42.75
N TRP A 548 19.07 -5.85 43.87
CA TRP A 548 17.72 -5.84 44.43
C TRP A 548 17.28 -4.45 44.90
N ASN A 549 16.02 -4.13 44.64
CA ASN A 549 15.35 -2.95 45.19
C ASN A 549 14.64 -3.26 46.52
N ALA A 550 14.08 -2.24 47.16
CA ALA A 550 13.35 -2.39 48.42
C ALA A 550 12.20 -3.41 48.38
N ASN A 551 11.48 -3.56 47.25
CA ASN A 551 10.39 -4.52 47.14
C ASN A 551 10.91 -5.96 47.20
N LYS A 552 11.99 -6.25 46.47
CA LYS A 552 12.62 -7.58 46.51
C LYS A 552 13.20 -7.89 47.87
N PHE A 553 13.76 -6.88 48.54
CA PHE A 553 14.23 -6.98 49.92
C PHE A 553 13.10 -7.42 50.85
N LYS A 554 11.94 -6.75 50.84
CA LYS A 554 10.79 -7.07 51.70
C LYS A 554 10.33 -8.52 51.53
N VAL A 555 10.14 -8.94 50.27
CA VAL A 555 9.72 -10.32 49.95
C VAL A 555 10.75 -11.35 50.43
N ARG A 556 12.05 -11.09 50.21
CA ARG A 556 13.10 -12.03 50.57
C ARG A 556 13.36 -12.05 52.09
N ALA A 557 13.34 -10.89 52.75
CA ALA A 557 13.48 -10.74 54.19
C ALA A 557 12.39 -11.53 54.90
N LYS A 558 11.12 -11.36 54.49
CA LYS A 558 9.99 -12.11 55.05
C LYS A 558 10.23 -13.61 54.99
N LYS A 559 10.65 -14.12 53.82
CA LYS A 559 10.97 -15.54 53.66
C LYS A 559 12.14 -16.00 54.55
N ILE A 560 13.20 -15.20 54.68
CA ILE A 560 14.36 -15.53 55.54
C ILE A 560 13.94 -15.63 56.99
N LEU A 561 13.18 -14.65 57.48
CA LEU A 561 12.71 -14.57 58.86
C LEU A 561 11.71 -15.69 59.19
N GLU A 562 10.80 -16.03 58.26
CA GLU A 562 9.85 -17.14 58.42
C GLU A 562 10.53 -18.51 58.44
N THR A 563 11.58 -18.69 57.62
CA THR A 563 12.29 -19.98 57.49
C THR A 563 13.31 -20.20 58.62
N ASN A 564 13.86 -19.13 59.18
CA ASN A 564 14.93 -19.19 60.20
C ASN A 564 14.45 -18.62 61.56
N LYS A 565 13.40 -19.22 62.12
CA LYS A 565 12.88 -18.84 63.45
C LYS A 565 13.91 -19.08 64.56
N GLY A 566 13.96 -18.19 65.55
CA GLY A 566 14.85 -18.28 66.71
C GLY A 566 16.28 -17.73 66.51
N LYS A 567 16.61 -17.23 65.31
CA LYS A 567 17.89 -16.56 65.03
C LYS A 567 17.81 -15.06 65.27
N SER A 568 18.96 -14.44 65.57
CA SER A 568 19.07 -13.01 65.78
C SER A 568 19.52 -12.29 64.50
N TYR A 569 18.85 -11.20 64.19
CA TYR A 569 19.08 -10.39 63.00
C TYR A 569 19.23 -8.92 63.37
N ALA A 570 20.06 -8.21 62.61
CA ALA A 570 20.12 -6.77 62.65
C ALA A 570 19.75 -6.22 61.28
N LEU A 571 18.80 -5.28 61.27
CA LEU A 571 18.51 -4.49 60.09
C LEU A 571 19.27 -3.17 60.18
N ILE A 572 20.05 -2.90 59.14
CA ILE A 572 20.84 -1.69 59.00
C ILE A 572 20.26 -0.88 57.86
N TYR A 573 19.85 0.35 58.18
CA TYR A 573 19.46 1.36 57.20
C TYR A 573 20.60 2.37 57.10
N SER A 574 21.25 2.47 55.94
CA SER A 574 22.40 3.37 55.73
C SER A 574 22.10 4.45 54.70
N ASP A 575 22.69 5.63 54.89
CA ASP A 575 22.59 6.83 54.05
C ASP A 575 23.97 7.50 54.01
N ILE A 576 24.29 8.20 52.92
CA ILE A 576 25.57 8.91 52.79
C ILE A 576 25.33 10.39 53.09
N ASP A 577 25.90 10.87 54.19
CA ASP A 577 25.69 12.25 54.62
C ASP A 577 26.17 13.23 53.53
N LYS A 578 25.31 14.21 53.23
CA LYS A 578 25.50 15.23 52.19
C LYS A 578 25.85 14.66 50.81
N PHE A 579 25.34 13.49 50.42
CA PHE A 579 25.56 12.93 49.08
C PHE A 579 25.16 13.88 47.94
N LYS A 580 24.12 14.69 48.14
CA LYS A 580 23.74 15.75 47.19
C LYS A 580 24.90 16.72 46.88
N PHE A 581 25.71 17.08 47.88
CA PHE A 581 26.88 17.92 47.66
C PHE A 581 27.94 17.22 46.80
N ILE A 582 28.04 15.90 46.87
CA ILE A 582 28.92 15.11 45.98
C ILE A 582 28.38 15.19 44.54
N ASN A 583 27.07 14.99 44.34
CA ASN A 583 26.45 15.13 43.02
C ASN A 583 26.57 16.55 42.44
N ASP A 584 26.39 17.57 43.28
CA ASP A 584 26.44 18.97 42.84
C ASP A 584 27.88 19.40 42.44
N ASN A 585 28.93 18.79 43.01
CA ASN A 585 30.32 19.13 42.71
C ASN A 585 31.00 18.19 41.69
N LEU A 586 30.66 16.90 41.68
CA LEU A 586 31.28 15.88 40.81
C LEU A 586 30.39 15.48 39.62
N GLY A 587 29.12 15.89 39.63
CA GLY A 587 28.12 15.48 38.65
C GLY A 587 27.41 14.18 39.04
N TYR A 588 26.17 14.03 38.54
CA TYR A 588 25.33 12.85 38.82
C TYR A 588 25.93 11.54 38.31
N GLU A 589 26.67 11.54 37.20
CA GLU A 589 27.30 10.33 36.66
C GLU A 589 28.38 9.75 37.58
N GLU A 590 29.20 10.60 38.20
CA GLU A 590 30.22 10.15 39.16
C GLU A 590 29.58 9.71 40.48
N GLY A 591 28.52 10.40 40.93
CA GLY A 591 27.69 9.94 42.05
C GLY A 591 27.12 8.55 41.81
N ASP A 592 26.57 8.31 40.63
CA ASP A 592 26.02 7.01 40.21
C ASP A 592 27.08 5.90 40.21
N LYS A 593 28.31 6.19 39.74
CA LYS A 593 29.44 5.25 39.81
C LYS A 593 29.80 4.90 41.26
N ILE A 594 29.81 5.87 42.17
CA ILE A 594 30.05 5.65 43.60
C ILE A 594 28.98 4.74 44.18
N ILE A 595 27.70 5.00 43.89
CA ILE A 595 26.57 4.17 44.35
C ILE A 595 26.67 2.74 43.82
N CYS A 596 27.00 2.56 42.54
CA CYS A 596 27.20 1.25 41.93
C CYS A 596 28.37 0.49 42.56
N ALA A 597 29.49 1.16 42.83
CA ALA A 597 30.65 0.53 43.46
C ALA A 597 30.38 0.09 44.90
N ILE A 598 29.73 0.95 45.69
CA ILE A 598 29.29 0.66 47.07
C ILE A 598 28.33 -0.53 47.07
N SER A 599 27.30 -0.49 46.22
CA SER A 599 26.25 -1.50 46.18
C SER A 599 26.80 -2.87 45.81
N ASN A 600 27.70 -2.95 44.82
CA ASN A 600 28.36 -4.20 44.44
C ASN A 600 29.26 -4.77 45.56
N LYS A 601 30.03 -3.92 46.25
CA LYS A 601 30.89 -4.37 47.35
C LYS A 601 30.09 -4.85 48.56
N LEU A 602 29.01 -4.15 48.90
CA LEU A 602 28.10 -4.57 49.98
C LEU A 602 27.40 -5.89 49.60
N TYR A 603 26.82 -5.99 48.40
CA TYR A 603 26.16 -7.20 47.93
C TYR A 603 27.09 -8.43 47.96
N ASN A 604 28.33 -8.29 47.47
CA ASN A 604 29.32 -9.38 47.47
C ASN A 604 29.86 -9.73 48.88
N SER A 605 29.52 -8.95 49.91
CA SER A 605 29.90 -9.20 51.29
C SER A 605 28.82 -9.90 52.12
N MET A 606 27.66 -10.17 51.52
CA MET A 606 26.52 -10.85 52.14
C MET A 606 26.76 -12.35 52.29
N GLY A 607 26.35 -12.92 53.42
CA GLY A 607 26.29 -14.36 53.67
C GLY A 607 25.00 -15.01 53.14
N GLU A 608 24.85 -16.32 53.34
CA GLU A 608 23.75 -17.14 52.78
C GLU A 608 22.33 -16.69 53.20
N ASN A 609 22.19 -16.16 54.43
CA ASN A 609 20.93 -15.64 54.98
C ASN A 609 20.91 -14.12 55.12
N GLU A 610 21.82 -13.43 54.44
CA GLU A 610 21.91 -11.98 54.46
C GLU A 610 21.50 -11.41 53.13
N ILE A 611 20.92 -10.22 53.15
CA ILE A 611 20.42 -9.58 51.94
C ILE A 611 20.73 -8.11 51.95
N PHE A 612 21.01 -7.60 50.76
CA PHE A 612 21.27 -6.19 50.47
C PHE A 612 20.28 -5.69 49.43
N ALA A 613 19.80 -4.46 49.58
CA ALA A 613 19.06 -3.76 48.55
C ALA A 613 19.29 -2.25 48.60
N ARG A 614 19.16 -1.61 47.45
CA ARG A 614 19.05 -0.15 47.36
C ARG A 614 17.59 0.26 47.51
N VAL A 615 17.33 1.27 48.34
CA VAL A 615 15.98 1.83 48.50
C VAL A 615 15.73 2.91 47.45
N SER A 616 16.53 3.98 47.51
CA SER A 616 16.49 5.10 46.57
C SER A 616 17.69 6.02 46.86
N ALA A 617 18.14 6.79 45.87
CA ALA A 617 19.28 7.72 45.99
C ALA A 617 20.52 7.02 46.60
N ASP A 618 20.95 7.44 47.78
CA ASP A 618 22.09 6.95 48.54
C ASP A 618 21.70 6.08 49.75
N ASN A 619 20.45 5.59 49.77
CA ASN A 619 19.91 4.79 50.87
C ASN A 619 19.99 3.28 50.60
N PHE A 620 20.48 2.54 51.59
CA PHE A 620 20.72 1.10 51.51
C PHE A 620 20.07 0.35 52.68
N LEU A 621 19.53 -0.83 52.40
CA LEU A 621 19.06 -1.80 53.39
C LEU A 621 19.98 -3.00 53.42
N ILE A 622 20.35 -3.42 54.63
CA ILE A 622 21.15 -4.60 54.88
C ILE A 622 20.50 -5.38 56.01
N LEU A 623 20.20 -6.65 55.77
CA LEU A 623 19.82 -7.60 56.82
C LEU A 623 21.00 -8.53 57.08
N VAL A 624 21.53 -8.51 58.30
CA VAL A 624 22.61 -9.41 58.72
C VAL A 624 22.13 -10.37 59.80
N GLU A 625 22.54 -11.63 59.69
CA GLU A 625 22.41 -12.62 60.75
C GLU A 625 23.60 -12.46 61.70
N TYR A 626 23.37 -12.56 63.01
CA TYR A 626 24.47 -12.53 63.98
C TYR A 626 24.18 -13.47 65.16
N THR A 627 25.23 -14.04 65.75
CA THR A 627 25.13 -14.95 66.90
C THR A 627 25.44 -14.26 68.23
N ASN A 628 26.27 -13.21 68.21
CA ASN A 628 26.64 -12.44 69.38
C ASN A 628 27.00 -10.99 69.01
N LYS A 629 27.05 -10.11 70.01
CA LYS A 629 27.29 -8.67 69.81
C LYS A 629 28.64 -8.38 69.14
N LYS A 630 29.67 -9.19 69.38
CA LYS A 630 31.00 -9.02 68.78
C LYS A 630 30.94 -9.26 67.27
N GLU A 631 30.27 -10.32 66.82
CA GLU A 631 30.07 -10.61 65.40
C GLU A 631 29.33 -9.47 64.67
N LEU A 632 28.28 -8.93 65.28
CA LEU A 632 27.57 -7.77 64.71
C LEU A 632 28.49 -6.54 64.59
N ILE A 633 29.34 -6.27 65.58
CA ILE A 633 30.31 -5.17 65.53
C ILE A 633 31.36 -5.41 64.43
N ASP A 634 31.86 -6.65 64.28
CA ASP A 634 32.81 -7.02 63.23
C ASP A 634 32.19 -6.84 61.84
N ARG A 635 30.90 -7.20 61.68
CA ARG A 635 30.11 -6.94 60.46
C ARG A 635 29.99 -5.46 60.15
N LEU A 636 29.62 -4.64 61.12
CA LEU A 636 29.49 -3.19 60.95
C LEU A 636 30.84 -2.55 60.58
N THR A 637 31.93 -2.99 61.22
CA THR A 637 33.28 -2.54 60.93
C THR A 637 33.71 -2.93 59.51
N LYS A 638 33.34 -4.13 59.05
CA LYS A 638 33.58 -4.57 57.66
C LYS A 638 32.84 -3.69 56.65
N PHE A 639 31.57 -3.35 56.91
CA PHE A 639 30.83 -2.44 56.04
C PHE A 639 31.43 -1.04 56.04
N GLU A 640 31.78 -0.48 57.21
CA GLU A 640 32.45 0.82 57.30
C GLU A 640 33.78 0.84 56.52
N ASN A 641 34.55 -0.25 56.58
CA ASN A 641 35.79 -0.38 55.81
C ASN A 641 35.56 -0.42 54.29
N ILE A 642 34.45 -1.00 53.80
CA ILE A 642 34.09 -0.94 52.38
C ILE A 642 33.92 0.52 51.94
N PHE A 643 33.22 1.33 52.72
CA PHE A 643 33.04 2.75 52.41
C PHE A 643 34.37 3.52 52.46
N ARG A 644 35.23 3.27 53.46
CA ARG A 644 36.57 3.89 53.55
C ARG A 644 37.50 3.50 52.39
N GLN A 645 37.42 2.26 51.91
CA GLN A 645 38.20 1.83 50.74
C GLN A 645 37.74 2.54 49.47
N LEU A 646 36.42 2.69 49.29
CA LEU A 646 35.85 3.34 48.12
C LEU A 646 36.06 4.86 48.14
N GLU A 647 36.12 5.49 49.32
CA GLU A 647 36.53 6.89 49.49
C GLU A 647 37.91 7.15 48.86
N LYS A 648 38.89 6.27 49.08
CA LYS A 648 40.24 6.41 48.50
C LYS A 648 40.28 6.30 46.97
N VAL A 649 39.31 5.61 46.39
CA VAL A 649 39.26 5.34 44.94
C VAL A 649 38.52 6.45 44.20
N PHE A 650 37.36 6.86 44.71
CA PHE A 650 36.45 7.77 43.99
C PHE A 650 36.44 9.20 44.54
N ALA A 651 36.86 9.41 45.79
CA ALA A 651 36.63 10.66 46.51
C ALA A 651 37.92 11.18 47.18
N LYS A 652 39.03 11.29 46.41
CA LYS A 652 40.34 11.71 46.94
C LYS A 652 40.33 13.05 47.71
N ASN A 653 39.37 13.93 47.39
CA ASN A 653 39.19 15.24 48.03
C ASN A 653 37.90 15.36 48.87
N TYR A 654 37.10 14.29 48.99
CA TYR A 654 35.80 14.31 49.66
C TYR A 654 35.62 13.11 50.58
N ARG A 655 35.17 13.37 51.81
CA ARG A 655 34.97 12.30 52.79
C ARG A 655 33.59 11.66 52.63
N LEU A 656 33.54 10.35 52.39
CA LEU A 656 32.28 9.60 52.37
C LEU A 656 31.86 9.28 53.81
N ILE A 657 30.96 10.11 54.37
CA ILE A 657 30.44 9.90 55.72
C ILE A 657 29.16 9.06 55.61
N VAL A 658 29.20 7.82 56.09
CA VAL A 658 28.01 6.96 56.14
C VAL A 658 27.35 7.09 57.50
N VAL A 659 26.03 7.24 57.48
CA VAL A 659 25.17 7.27 58.65
C VAL A 659 24.31 6.03 58.63
N SER A 660 24.40 5.21 59.67
CA SER A 660 23.67 3.94 59.77
C SER A 660 22.79 3.89 61.01
N GLY A 661 21.52 3.55 60.81
CA GLY A 661 20.59 3.20 61.87
C GLY A 661 20.41 1.70 61.95
N ILE A 662 20.45 1.16 63.16
CA ILE A 662 20.45 -0.28 63.39
C ILE A 662 19.29 -0.65 64.30
N TYR A 663 18.46 -1.59 63.86
CA TYR A 663 17.47 -2.24 64.70
C TYR A 663 17.85 -3.71 64.88
N ILE A 664 18.05 -4.12 66.13
CA ILE A 664 18.39 -5.49 66.51
C ILE A 664 17.12 -6.19 66.96
N PHE A 665 16.88 -7.41 66.47
CA PHE A 665 15.68 -8.17 66.79
C PHE A 665 15.89 -9.68 66.63
N ASN A 666 14.97 -10.46 67.19
CA ASN A 666 14.87 -11.90 66.96
C ASN A 666 13.75 -12.17 65.94
N SER A 667 13.86 -13.24 65.16
CA SER A 667 12.91 -13.56 64.05
C SER A 667 11.47 -13.95 64.47
N ASN A 668 11.04 -13.63 65.69
CA ASN A 668 9.70 -13.97 66.20
C ASN A 668 8.67 -12.91 65.79
N ASP A 669 7.86 -13.24 64.76
CA ASP A 669 6.63 -12.54 64.32
C ASP A 669 6.71 -11.01 64.22
N ILE A 670 7.78 -10.51 63.60
CA ILE A 670 7.95 -9.07 63.33
C ILE A 670 7.71 -8.79 61.85
N GLU A 671 6.83 -7.82 61.58
CA GLU A 671 6.57 -7.36 60.23
C GLU A 671 7.80 -6.64 59.65
N VAL A 672 8.23 -7.03 58.44
CA VAL A 672 9.44 -6.48 57.80
C VAL A 672 9.38 -4.97 57.64
N GLU A 673 8.19 -4.41 57.40
CA GLU A 673 7.99 -2.96 57.28
C GLU A 673 8.33 -2.22 58.58
N ASP A 674 7.89 -2.76 59.73
CA ASP A 674 8.15 -2.21 61.06
C ASP A 674 9.65 -2.22 61.39
N ILE A 675 10.33 -3.32 61.05
CA ILE A 675 11.79 -3.45 61.21
C ILE A 675 12.51 -2.36 60.38
N ILE A 676 12.12 -2.18 59.12
CA ILE A 676 12.67 -1.14 58.23
C ILE A 676 12.45 0.25 58.81
N ASN A 677 11.25 0.52 59.31
CA ASN A 677 10.92 1.82 59.89
C ASN A 677 11.78 2.12 61.13
N LYS A 678 11.93 1.18 62.06
CA LYS A 678 12.74 1.35 63.27
C LYS A 678 14.21 1.61 62.97
N ALA A 679 14.80 0.88 62.01
CA ALA A 679 16.17 1.14 61.57
C ALA A 679 16.31 2.53 60.91
N ASN A 680 15.33 2.97 60.13
CA ASN A 680 15.32 4.31 59.53
C ASN A 680 15.18 5.43 60.57
N ILE A 681 14.35 5.25 61.61
CA ILE A 681 14.21 6.19 62.73
C ILE A 681 15.56 6.37 63.44
N ALA A 682 16.26 5.27 63.74
CA ALA A 682 17.60 5.32 64.30
C ALA A 682 18.59 6.07 63.39
N ARG A 683 18.54 5.81 62.08
CA ARG A 683 19.41 6.48 61.10
C ARG A 683 19.16 7.99 61.06
N LYS A 684 17.90 8.42 61.19
CA LYS A 684 17.53 9.84 61.20
C LYS A 684 18.06 10.56 62.44
N SER A 685 18.16 9.91 63.60
CA SER A 685 18.60 10.56 64.84
C SER A 685 20.09 10.98 64.85
N VAL A 686 20.90 10.35 64.00
CA VAL A 686 22.35 10.65 63.86
C VAL A 686 22.71 11.43 62.59
N LYS A 687 21.73 11.71 61.73
CA LYS A 687 21.99 12.47 60.48
C LYS A 687 22.37 13.92 60.80
N GLY A 688 23.53 14.37 60.32
CA GLY A 688 24.10 15.71 60.59
C GLY A 688 24.95 15.80 61.87
N SER A 689 25.06 14.72 62.66
CA SER A 689 25.99 14.66 63.79
C SER A 689 27.43 14.45 63.31
N HIS A 690 28.37 15.25 63.80
CA HIS A 690 29.80 15.12 63.45
C HIS A 690 30.53 14.06 64.30
N THR A 691 29.90 13.59 65.39
CA THR A 691 30.51 12.68 66.38
C THR A 691 29.94 11.26 66.35
N ASN A 692 28.64 11.09 66.10
CA ASN A 692 27.98 9.77 66.08
C ASN A 692 27.49 9.42 64.68
N LYS A 693 28.07 8.38 64.06
CA LYS A 693 27.74 7.91 62.71
C LYS A 693 26.86 6.66 62.68
N ILE A 694 26.69 6.02 63.83
CA ILE A 694 25.87 4.82 64.01
C ILE A 694 24.93 5.06 65.18
N ALA A 695 23.64 4.76 65.01
CA ALA A 695 22.67 4.72 66.09
C ALA A 695 21.98 3.36 66.14
N PHE A 696 21.86 2.84 67.36
CA PHE A 696 20.91 1.77 67.63
C PHE A 696 19.55 2.40 67.94
N TYR A 697 18.50 1.81 67.41
CA TYR A 697 17.13 2.25 67.69
C TYR A 697 16.87 2.18 69.20
N ASP A 698 16.42 3.31 69.76
CA ASP A 698 15.95 3.46 71.13
C ASP A 698 14.65 4.29 71.09
N LYS A 699 13.68 3.92 71.93
CA LYS A 699 12.32 4.47 71.97
C LYS A 699 12.30 5.96 72.32
N CYS A 700 13.33 6.47 73.00
CA CYS A 700 13.48 7.89 73.29
C CYS A 700 13.66 8.77 72.03
N PHE A 701 14.30 8.26 70.97
CA PHE A 701 14.52 9.03 69.72
C PHE A 701 13.24 9.20 68.91
N GLU A 702 12.39 8.17 68.92
CA GLU A 702 11.10 8.17 68.23
C GLU A 702 10.19 9.28 68.77
N ASN A 703 10.10 9.42 70.10
CA ASN A 703 9.28 10.45 70.74
C ASN A 703 9.70 11.88 70.37
N LYS A 704 11.01 12.16 70.27
CA LYS A 704 11.51 13.49 69.89
C LYS A 704 11.15 13.84 68.44
N ILE A 705 11.30 12.89 67.52
CA ILE A 705 10.96 13.10 66.10
C ILE A 705 9.44 13.29 65.93
N ILE A 706 8.63 12.57 66.70
CA ILE A 706 7.18 12.75 66.72
C ILE A 706 6.82 14.16 67.21
N GLU A 707 7.43 14.64 68.30
CA GLU A 707 7.17 15.98 68.84
C GLU A 707 7.53 17.09 67.83
N GLU A 708 8.67 16.97 67.13
CA GLU A 708 9.07 17.92 66.08
C GLU A 708 8.05 17.93 64.91
N LEU A 709 7.64 16.75 64.43
CA LEU A 709 6.65 16.62 63.36
C LEU A 709 5.28 17.19 63.75
N GLU A 710 4.85 17.00 65.00
CA GLU A 710 3.60 17.58 65.49
C GLU A 710 3.64 19.12 65.48
N ILE A 711 4.75 19.72 65.91
CA ILE A 711 4.95 21.17 65.87
C ILE A 711 4.91 21.68 64.42
N GLU A 712 5.61 21.02 63.50
CA GLU A 712 5.63 21.40 62.07
C GLU A 712 4.25 21.26 61.42
N ASN A 713 3.49 20.21 61.73
CA ASN A 713 2.16 20.01 61.17
C ASN A 713 1.14 21.07 61.64
N LYS A 714 1.30 21.61 62.85
CA LYS A 714 0.38 22.63 63.40
C LYS A 714 0.76 24.07 63.02
N MET A 715 2.01 24.34 62.60
CA MET A 715 2.55 25.71 62.51
C MET A 715 1.71 26.70 61.66
N TYR A 716 1.29 26.30 60.46
CA TYR A 716 0.49 27.17 59.59
C TYR A 716 -0.92 27.37 60.14
N LYS A 717 -1.52 26.30 60.69
CA LYS A 717 -2.86 26.34 61.26
C LYS A 717 -2.89 27.27 62.49
N ALA A 718 -1.87 27.19 63.34
CA ALA A 718 -1.71 28.06 64.50
C ALA A 718 -1.62 29.54 64.13
N LEU A 719 -0.96 29.86 63.01
CA LEU A 719 -0.88 31.24 62.50
C LEU A 719 -2.25 31.76 62.04
N ILE A 720 -3.00 30.95 61.29
CA ILE A 720 -4.35 31.29 60.81
C ILE A 720 -5.32 31.46 61.99
N ASN A 721 -5.23 30.56 62.97
CA ASN A 721 -6.08 30.56 64.16
C ASN A 721 -5.71 31.64 65.19
N ARG A 722 -4.69 32.47 64.93
CA ARG A 722 -4.19 33.50 65.87
C ARG A 722 -3.79 32.94 67.23
N GLU A 723 -3.22 31.73 67.24
CA GLU A 723 -2.72 31.03 68.43
C GLU A 723 -1.37 31.63 68.91
N TYR A 724 -0.65 32.30 68.02
CA TYR A 724 0.50 33.11 68.39
C TYR A 724 0.03 34.44 69.00
N LYS A 725 0.42 34.69 70.25
CA LYS A 725 0.14 35.91 71.00
C LYS A 725 1.42 36.70 71.21
N VAL A 726 1.33 38.02 71.08
CA VAL A 726 2.44 38.94 71.33
C VAL A 726 2.28 39.51 72.74
N TYR A 727 3.30 39.27 73.56
CA TYR A 727 3.44 39.84 74.89
C TYR A 727 4.42 41.01 74.81
N TYR A 728 4.16 42.09 75.54
CA TYR A 728 5.01 43.29 75.51
C TYR A 728 5.75 43.43 76.83
N GLN A 729 7.08 43.35 76.78
CA GLN A 729 7.94 43.53 77.95
C GLN A 729 8.38 45.01 78.04
N PRO A 730 7.99 45.77 79.06
CA PRO A 730 8.30 47.21 79.14
C PRO A 730 9.80 47.47 79.37
N LYS A 731 10.32 48.50 78.70
CA LYS A 731 11.66 49.07 78.89
C LYS A 731 11.53 50.39 79.67
N TYR A 732 12.20 50.50 80.81
CA TYR A 732 12.14 51.67 81.69
C TYR A 732 13.40 52.54 81.56
N ASP A 733 13.22 53.85 81.55
CA ASP A 733 14.32 54.79 81.75
C ASP A 733 14.63 54.86 83.25
N LEU A 734 15.87 54.54 83.63
CA LEU A 734 16.25 54.39 85.03
C LEU A 734 16.29 55.72 85.81
N ASN A 735 16.45 56.86 85.11
CA ASN A 735 16.49 58.17 85.78
C ASN A 735 15.09 58.71 86.07
N THR A 736 14.14 58.41 85.19
CA THR A 736 12.77 58.93 85.27
C THR A 736 11.75 57.89 85.74
N GLU A 737 12.14 56.62 85.81
CA GLU A 737 11.29 55.44 86.10
C GLU A 737 10.06 55.34 85.19
N LYS A 738 10.09 55.98 84.02
CA LYS A 738 9.01 55.94 83.04
C LYS A 738 9.28 54.88 81.98
N ILE A 739 8.20 54.29 81.48
CA ILE A 739 8.28 53.39 80.33
C ILE A 739 8.67 54.23 79.10
N VAL A 740 9.77 53.86 78.46
CA VAL A 740 10.30 54.53 77.26
C VAL A 740 10.28 53.66 76.02
N GLY A 741 9.96 52.37 76.17
CA GLY A 741 9.78 51.42 75.08
C GLY A 741 9.22 50.09 75.57
N ALA A 742 9.06 49.11 74.67
CA ALA A 742 8.76 47.73 75.04
C ALA A 742 9.31 46.76 73.99
N GLU A 743 9.63 45.52 74.36
CA GLU A 743 9.97 44.45 73.41
C GLU A 743 8.77 43.53 73.16
N ALA A 744 8.53 43.17 71.90
CA ALA A 744 7.49 42.25 71.48
C ALA A 744 7.98 40.80 71.50
N LEU A 745 7.43 39.99 72.40
CA LEU A 745 7.80 38.59 72.59
C LEU A 745 6.65 37.67 72.19
N VAL A 746 6.90 36.80 71.21
CA VAL A 746 5.90 35.84 70.76
C VAL A 746 5.76 34.66 71.73
N ARG A 747 4.52 34.23 71.95
CA ARG A 747 4.13 33.06 72.75
C ARG A 747 3.13 32.25 71.97
N TRP A 748 3.28 30.92 71.93
CA TRP A 748 2.32 30.06 71.23
C TRP A 748 1.36 29.44 72.24
N GLN A 749 0.10 29.84 72.15
CA GLN A 749 -0.99 29.28 72.95
C GLN A 749 -1.68 28.17 72.17
N ASP A 750 -1.21 26.92 72.31
CA ASP A 750 -1.86 25.77 71.69
C ASP A 750 -3.14 25.41 72.48
N PRO A 751 -4.28 25.18 71.79
CA PRO A 751 -5.56 24.95 72.44
C PRO A 751 -5.62 23.63 73.24
N GLU A 752 -4.75 22.67 72.95
CA GLU A 752 -4.70 21.36 73.62
C GLU A 752 -3.56 21.27 74.63
N LYS A 753 -2.37 21.79 74.27
CA LYS A 753 -1.13 21.65 75.05
C LYS A 753 -0.83 22.85 75.95
N GLY A 754 -1.62 23.92 75.87
CA GLY A 754 -1.38 25.17 76.60
C GLY A 754 -0.20 25.96 76.03
N LEU A 755 0.52 26.67 76.90
CA LEU A 755 1.62 27.55 76.47
C LEU A 755 2.82 26.72 76.01
N ILE A 756 3.11 26.73 74.71
CA ILE A 756 4.32 26.14 74.15
C ILE A 756 5.45 27.19 74.22
N PRO A 757 6.58 26.88 74.88
CA PRO A 757 7.67 27.85 75.05
C PRO A 757 8.42 28.09 73.72
N PRO A 758 8.87 29.32 73.44
CA PRO A 758 9.60 29.69 72.21
C PRO A 758 10.79 28.77 71.90
N VAL A 759 11.53 28.33 72.91
CA VAL A 759 12.69 27.42 72.74
C VAL A 759 12.34 26.10 72.04
N LYS A 760 11.08 25.65 72.08
CA LYS A 760 10.64 24.42 71.39
C LYS A 760 10.34 24.63 69.92
N PHE A 761 9.84 25.79 69.51
CA PHE A 761 9.34 26.00 68.14
C PHE A 761 10.18 26.98 67.32
N ILE A 762 10.80 28.00 67.94
CA ILE A 762 11.63 28.98 67.21
C ILE A 762 12.79 28.27 66.46
N PRO A 763 13.58 27.35 67.07
CA PRO A 763 14.64 26.66 66.35
C PRO A 763 14.14 25.80 65.17
N LEU A 764 12.94 25.21 65.30
CA LEU A 764 12.32 24.42 64.22
C LEU A 764 11.87 25.32 63.07
N PHE A 765 11.26 26.46 63.38
CA PHE A 765 10.78 27.42 62.40
C PHE A 765 11.93 28.13 61.69
N GLU A 766 13.06 28.32 62.36
CA GLU A 766 14.30 28.74 61.71
C GLU A 766 14.82 27.65 60.76
N LYS A 767 14.85 26.38 61.20
CA LYS A 767 15.34 25.26 60.38
C LYS A 767 14.53 25.07 59.10
N ASN A 768 13.22 25.25 59.15
CA ASN A 768 12.32 25.07 57.99
C ASN A 768 11.96 26.39 57.28
N GLY A 769 12.39 27.54 57.80
CA GLY A 769 12.17 28.87 57.22
C GLY A 769 10.82 29.53 57.55
N PHE A 770 9.93 28.87 58.29
CA PHE A 770 8.63 29.41 58.70
C PHE A 770 8.74 30.66 59.60
N ILE A 771 9.89 30.87 60.25
CA ILE A 771 10.13 32.02 61.14
C ILE A 771 9.82 33.37 60.48
N VAL A 772 10.06 33.51 59.16
CA VAL A 772 9.75 34.72 58.39
C VAL A 772 8.25 35.06 58.39
N ASN A 773 7.39 34.03 58.31
CA ASN A 773 5.94 34.21 58.33
C ASN A 773 5.46 34.60 59.74
N LEU A 774 6.08 34.02 60.77
CA LEU A 774 5.79 34.35 62.15
C LEU A 774 6.20 35.78 62.48
N ASP A 775 7.39 36.22 62.04
CA ASP A 775 7.87 37.60 62.20
C ASP A 775 6.88 38.59 61.58
N MET A 776 6.46 38.37 60.33
CA MET A 776 5.47 39.25 59.67
C MET A 776 4.12 39.30 60.38
N TYR A 777 3.69 38.20 61.00
CA TYR A 777 2.49 38.16 61.82
C TYR A 777 2.67 38.97 63.12
N VAL A 778 3.81 38.86 63.78
CA VAL A 778 4.15 39.65 64.97
C VAL A 778 4.19 41.14 64.60
N TYR A 779 4.85 41.51 63.50
CA TYR A 779 4.93 42.90 63.03
C TYR A 779 3.53 43.50 62.82
N LYS A 780 2.64 42.78 62.14
CA LYS A 780 1.24 43.20 61.95
C LYS A 780 0.52 43.41 63.28
N SER A 781 0.70 42.47 64.22
CA SER A 781 0.05 42.52 65.54
C SER A 781 0.53 43.73 66.36
N VAL A 782 1.82 44.06 66.29
CA VAL A 782 2.40 45.23 66.96
C VAL A 782 1.91 46.53 66.34
N LEU A 783 1.89 46.63 65.02
CA LEU A 783 1.41 47.82 64.32
C LEU A 783 -0.08 48.08 64.58
N GLN A 784 -0.89 47.01 64.58
CA GLN A 784 -2.29 47.10 64.96
C GLN A 784 -2.45 47.61 66.40
N CYS A 785 -1.70 47.05 67.35
CA CYS A 785 -1.71 47.49 68.75
C CYS A 785 -1.34 48.98 68.88
N LEU A 786 -0.26 49.42 68.22
CA LEU A 786 0.15 50.83 68.23
C LEU A 786 -0.93 51.75 67.65
N ARG A 787 -1.61 51.32 66.57
CA ARG A 787 -2.66 52.10 65.92
C ARG A 787 -3.89 52.25 66.82
N GLU A 788 -4.35 51.14 67.40
CA GLU A 788 -5.49 51.13 68.32
C GLU A 788 -5.25 52.05 69.52
N ARG A 789 -4.04 52.04 70.10
CA ARG A 789 -3.68 52.92 71.21
C ARG A 789 -3.66 54.39 70.81
N LEU A 790 -3.08 54.72 69.64
CA LEU A 790 -3.10 56.08 69.12
C LEU A 790 -4.52 56.59 68.84
N ASP A 791 -5.39 55.73 68.30
CA ASP A 791 -6.79 56.07 68.02
C ASP A 791 -7.59 56.30 69.31
N ASN A 792 -7.25 55.58 70.38
CA ASN A 792 -7.84 55.75 71.71
C ASN A 792 -7.23 56.93 72.50
N GLY A 793 -6.28 57.68 71.92
CA GLY A 793 -5.60 58.80 72.59
C GLY A 793 -4.66 58.38 73.72
N GLU A 794 -4.25 57.12 73.77
CA GLU A 794 -3.32 56.60 74.76
C GLU A 794 -1.88 56.96 74.43
N SER A 795 -1.03 57.04 75.46
CA SER A 795 0.41 57.21 75.26
C SER A 795 1.03 55.97 74.62
N VAL A 796 1.74 56.16 73.50
CA VAL A 796 2.52 55.10 72.84
C VAL A 796 4.01 55.31 73.06
N VAL A 797 4.73 54.19 73.13
CA VAL A 797 6.19 54.14 73.20
C VAL A 797 6.71 53.25 72.06
N PRO A 798 7.96 53.43 71.61
CA PRO A 798 8.56 52.55 70.61
C PRO A 798 8.54 51.07 71.02
N ILE A 799 8.19 50.18 70.09
CA ILE A 799 8.18 48.73 70.33
C ILE A 799 9.25 48.04 69.48
N SER A 800 10.07 47.24 70.15
CA SER A 800 11.17 46.48 69.55
C SER A 800 10.70 45.12 69.03
N LEU A 801 11.14 44.79 67.82
CA LEU A 801 10.74 43.64 67.04
C LEU A 801 11.98 42.83 66.64
N ASN A 802 12.01 41.56 67.01
CA ASN A 802 13.08 40.65 66.64
C ASN A 802 13.08 40.36 65.13
N VAL A 803 14.25 40.43 64.50
CA VAL A 803 14.44 40.13 63.07
C VAL A 803 15.26 38.85 62.89
N SER A 804 14.66 37.83 62.29
CA SER A 804 15.40 36.62 61.94
C SER A 804 16.38 36.84 60.79
N ARG A 805 17.56 36.19 60.84
CA ARG A 805 18.55 36.17 59.75
C ARG A 805 17.98 35.67 58.41
N PHE A 806 16.88 34.92 58.42
CA PHE A 806 16.27 34.40 57.19
C PHE A 806 15.68 35.50 56.29
N HIS A 807 15.43 36.69 56.83
CA HIS A 807 15.04 37.87 56.03
C HIS A 807 16.14 38.34 55.06
N VAL A 808 17.40 37.90 55.20
CA VAL A 808 18.48 38.19 54.23
C VAL A 808 18.14 37.73 52.82
N ASN A 809 17.32 36.69 52.68
CA ASN A 809 16.97 36.15 51.37
C ASN A 809 15.81 36.89 50.67
N ASN A 810 15.01 37.71 51.38
CA ASN A 810 13.94 38.48 50.75
C ASN A 810 14.45 39.85 50.26
N PRO A 811 14.67 40.06 48.95
CA PRO A 811 15.22 41.32 48.44
C PRO A 811 14.34 42.55 48.73
N ASN A 812 13.03 42.35 48.95
CA ASN A 812 12.06 43.44 49.13
C ASN A 812 11.71 43.73 50.59
N ILE A 813 12.32 43.06 51.57
CA ILE A 813 11.88 43.14 52.98
C ILE A 813 11.79 44.58 53.53
N VAL A 814 12.73 45.47 53.17
CA VAL A 814 12.72 46.88 53.58
C VAL A 814 11.48 47.59 53.03
N LYS A 815 11.13 47.31 51.78
CA LYS A 815 9.94 47.84 51.12
C LYS A 815 8.68 47.27 51.76
N ASP A 816 8.62 45.95 51.95
CA ASP A 816 7.46 45.25 52.52
C ASP A 816 7.12 45.77 53.92
N ILE A 817 8.14 45.95 54.79
CA ILE A 817 7.97 46.50 56.13
C ILE A 817 7.52 47.97 56.07
N ASN A 818 8.13 48.80 55.22
CA ASN A 818 7.76 50.21 55.09
C ASN A 818 6.31 50.38 54.60
N GLU A 819 5.90 49.62 53.58
CA GLU A 819 4.52 49.61 53.09
C GLU A 819 3.55 49.14 54.17
N LEU A 820 3.93 48.12 54.96
CA LEU A 820 3.12 47.64 56.07
C LEU A 820 2.92 48.73 57.13
N VAL A 821 3.99 49.38 57.59
CA VAL A 821 3.91 50.44 58.61
C VAL A 821 3.10 51.64 58.12
N LYS A 822 3.26 52.02 56.85
CA LYS A 822 2.44 53.06 56.21
C LYS A 822 0.97 52.70 56.14
N SER A 823 0.63 51.43 55.85
CA SER A 823 -0.77 50.99 55.76
C SER A 823 -1.53 51.12 57.09
N TYR A 824 -0.82 51.05 58.23
CA TYR A 824 -1.38 51.31 59.56
C TYR A 824 -1.22 52.77 60.01
N ASN A 825 -0.67 53.65 59.18
CA ASN A 825 -0.42 55.05 59.50
C ASN A 825 0.33 55.24 60.84
N ILE A 826 1.41 54.47 61.03
CA ILE A 826 2.29 54.54 62.20
C ILE A 826 3.58 55.27 61.83
N ASP A 827 4.06 56.16 62.72
CA ASP A 827 5.38 56.77 62.57
C ASP A 827 6.46 55.68 62.71
N PRO A 828 7.34 55.46 61.70
CA PRO A 828 8.45 54.52 61.77
C PRO A 828 9.29 54.60 63.05
N LYS A 829 9.38 55.77 63.71
CA LYS A 829 10.13 55.95 64.96
C LYS A 829 9.55 55.19 66.16
N LEU A 830 8.29 54.78 66.08
CA LEU A 830 7.61 53.95 67.08
C LEU A 830 7.91 52.46 66.90
N VAL A 831 8.70 52.08 65.90
CA VAL A 831 9.10 50.70 65.64
C VAL A 831 10.62 50.60 65.67
N GLU A 832 11.10 49.67 66.49
CA GLU A 832 12.52 49.34 66.61
C GLU A 832 12.74 47.90 66.15
N PHE A 833 13.82 47.63 65.41
CA PHE A 833 14.18 46.29 64.98
C PHE A 833 15.45 45.81 65.69
N GLU A 834 15.36 44.63 66.32
CA GLU A 834 16.40 43.99 67.10
C GLU A 834 17.00 42.80 66.36
N LEU A 835 18.34 42.70 66.38
CA LEU A 835 19.08 41.55 65.85
C LEU A 835 19.97 40.95 66.92
N THR A 836 20.02 39.62 66.99
CA THR A 836 20.96 38.91 67.86
C THR A 836 22.36 38.84 67.23
N GLU A 837 23.40 38.73 68.06
CA GLU A 837 24.81 38.62 67.60
C GLU A 837 25.01 37.45 66.61
N SER A 838 24.30 36.33 66.82
CA SER A 838 24.37 35.15 65.93
C SER A 838 23.85 35.39 64.51
N ALA A 839 23.00 36.41 64.31
CA ALA A 839 22.47 36.78 63.01
C ALA A 839 23.55 37.30 62.04
N PHE A 840 24.71 37.72 62.56
CA PHE A 840 25.84 38.20 61.75
C PHE A 840 26.77 37.08 61.26
N MET A 841 26.51 35.81 61.61
CA MET A 841 27.31 34.68 61.15
C MET A 841 26.87 34.22 59.74
N LYS A 842 27.71 34.48 58.73
CA LYS A 842 27.51 34.28 57.27
C LYS A 842 26.50 35.25 56.64
N ASN A 843 26.90 35.90 55.54
CA ASN A 843 26.12 36.91 54.78
C ASN A 843 25.79 38.22 55.55
N ALA A 844 26.66 38.63 56.49
CA ALA A 844 26.50 39.84 57.30
C ALA A 844 26.26 41.10 56.45
N ASP A 845 27.02 41.28 55.37
CA ASP A 845 26.97 42.50 54.53
C ASP A 845 25.57 42.77 53.96
N ARG A 846 24.87 41.73 53.50
CA ARG A 846 23.51 41.84 52.95
C ARG A 846 22.46 42.12 54.03
N LEU A 847 22.67 41.62 55.25
CA LEU A 847 21.79 41.92 56.37
C LEU A 847 21.99 43.37 56.82
N ILE A 848 23.25 43.82 56.91
CA ILE A 848 23.62 45.19 57.27
C ILE A 848 23.05 46.19 56.25
N GLU A 849 23.17 45.92 54.94
CA GLU A 849 22.60 46.76 53.89
C GLU A 849 21.09 46.98 54.08
N LYS A 850 20.35 45.93 54.44
CA LYS A 850 18.90 46.01 54.70
C LYS A 850 18.57 46.79 55.96
N MET A 851 19.36 46.63 57.03
CA MET A 851 19.18 47.40 58.26
C MET A 851 19.47 48.89 58.04
N ILE A 852 20.49 49.23 57.24
CA ILE A 852 20.72 50.62 56.78
C ILE A 852 19.51 51.13 56.00
N GLY A 853 18.93 50.30 55.12
CA GLY A 853 17.70 50.61 54.39
C GLY A 853 16.53 50.95 55.30
N LEU A 854 16.28 50.14 56.34
CA LEU A 854 15.23 50.40 57.33
C LEU A 854 15.49 51.69 58.12
N LYS A 855 16.74 51.92 58.56
CA LYS A 855 17.08 53.16 59.28
C LYS A 855 16.86 54.41 58.43
N LYS A 856 17.16 54.37 57.13
CA LYS A 856 16.91 55.49 56.18
C LYS A 856 15.42 55.83 56.05
N VAL A 857 14.52 54.85 56.25
CA VAL A 857 13.08 55.08 56.25
C VAL A 857 12.61 55.78 57.54
N GLY A 858 13.37 55.63 58.64
CA GLY A 858 13.09 56.26 59.93
C GLY A 858 12.92 55.29 61.11
N PHE A 859 13.09 53.98 60.88
CA PHE A 859 13.04 52.96 61.93
C PHE A 859 14.24 53.04 62.87
N LYS A 860 14.05 52.66 64.13
CA LYS A 860 15.16 52.45 65.07
C LYS A 860 15.73 51.04 64.88
N ILE A 861 17.05 50.89 65.05
CA ILE A 861 17.73 49.60 64.94
C ILE A 861 18.58 49.39 66.19
N SER A 862 18.47 48.23 66.83
CA SER A 862 19.27 47.84 67.99
C SER A 862 19.85 46.42 67.83
N VAL A 863 20.84 46.08 68.65
CA VAL A 863 21.45 44.75 68.72
C VAL A 863 21.18 44.17 70.10
N ASP A 864 20.70 42.94 70.14
CA ASP A 864 20.40 42.21 71.36
C ASP A 864 21.44 41.11 71.66
N ASP A 865 21.59 40.72 72.92
CA ASP A 865 22.50 39.68 73.44
C ASP A 865 24.01 39.87 73.14
N PHE A 866 24.47 41.12 72.98
CA PHE A 866 25.87 41.43 72.66
C PHE A 866 26.85 40.98 73.77
N GLY A 867 27.85 40.17 73.42
CA GLY A 867 28.93 39.73 74.32
C GLY A 867 28.78 38.30 74.87
N SER A 868 27.76 37.56 74.41
CA SER A 868 27.55 36.15 74.75
C SER A 868 28.23 35.16 73.76
N GLY A 869 28.81 35.67 72.66
CA GLY A 869 29.42 34.90 71.57
C GLY A 869 30.75 35.46 71.01
N PHE A 870 31.04 35.17 69.74
CA PHE A 870 32.30 35.54 69.05
C PHE A 870 32.39 37.07 68.81
N SER A 871 32.89 37.81 69.79
CA SER A 871 33.06 39.25 69.71
C SER A 871 34.12 39.67 68.69
N SER A 872 33.71 40.32 67.61
CA SER A 872 34.60 41.17 66.80
C SER A 872 34.07 42.61 66.86
N LEU A 873 34.71 43.45 67.67
CA LEU A 873 34.41 44.89 67.79
C LEU A 873 34.37 45.62 66.43
N ASN A 874 35.00 45.05 65.38
CA ASN A 874 34.96 45.59 64.03
C ASN A 874 33.55 45.59 63.40
N LEU A 875 32.68 44.63 63.75
CA LEU A 875 31.30 44.56 63.21
C LEU A 875 30.40 45.68 63.74
N LEU A 876 30.63 46.16 64.97
CA LEU A 876 29.88 47.30 65.54
C LEU A 876 30.17 48.62 64.80
N LYS A 877 31.37 48.78 64.22
CA LYS A 877 31.77 50.02 63.54
C LYS A 877 30.97 50.26 62.25
N GLU A 878 30.49 49.20 61.62
CA GLU A 878 29.75 49.25 60.36
C GLU A 878 28.22 49.12 60.57
N PHE A 879 27.78 48.77 61.78
CA PHE A 879 26.37 48.54 62.08
C PHE A 879 25.62 49.84 62.43
N PRO A 880 24.46 50.13 61.83
CA PRO A 880 23.74 51.37 62.03
C PRO A 880 22.87 51.35 63.30
N ALA A 881 23.39 50.94 64.46
CA ALA A 881 22.62 50.94 65.72
C ALA A 881 22.23 52.36 66.18
N ASN A 882 21.12 52.44 66.91
CA ASN A 882 20.76 53.55 67.76
C ASN A 882 21.17 53.19 69.20
N THR A 883 21.90 54.09 69.86
CA THR A 883 22.25 53.97 71.29
C THR A 883 21.26 54.73 72.16
#